data_AF-A0A976HE05-F1
#
_entry.id   AF-A0A976HE05-F1
#
_cell.length_a   1.000
_cell.length_b   1.000
_cell.length_c   1.000
_cell.angle_alpha   90.00
_cell.angle_beta   90.00
_cell.angle_gamma   90.00
#
_symmetry.space_group_name_H-M   'P 1'
#
loop_
_entity.id
_entity.type
_entity.pdbx_description
1 polymer ?
#
loop_
_entity_poly.entity_id
_entity_poly.type
_entity_poly.pdbx_seq_one_letter_code
_entity_poly.pdbx_strand_id
1 'polypeptide(L)'
;MGATARVGHSLWHRLDTAPLRRRTRTTCADLPRCRLEAQMSCAFRFKGALGGWFALTILGIASAQTTDAPLQLRMEYTLSSTAAISAAASMRVSSFAPTTAAPRANVALAADRPPIQPLRAKLIPIAPPGNQSTARIESTVSQNAFSVLAYHDILPSLTSKQELGDAGAITVTEMTRHFSWLRDNGYRVVSMQRVLDARSGGEPLPPKSVMITFDDGYKSFHTRVLPVLKLFDFPATLAVISRWIEEPEAATIEYDANRTVASQFMTWDEIRDCLDSGLVEIASHTHDLHHGHLGNPQGNKQPVAVTRRYDPGTSSYESEAVYEARIRKDLATNSNIIFERLGVRPRVIVWPYGAYNATAQRIAAELGMPIGFTLDREPNSDESSLATISRSLIGHDTTTFDIAANLRPRKIATQRVITVDLSREMVGFSDFDESALALILERTLSLKPSIVILRASGKNVGPNARGSFLFWNSVVPVSANLLNRVAWQLRTRAGVRVFVEDPTASMSEQDRLTVFTELGRYNFFAGLVRGENTQLAAATDPGIMAIKRNHPALETMQRVTLEAQCGETLPTPDSAKLRSARNATYSRWREAVALNSWVLLQVRASQPARCTVLWWQSLAAIAATMPDWQQRTIVEIENEITRDHGEATVVAPLLNAYAAGFRHLGYANDDMRADRPRASTVRQAISLESHPVKQR
;
A
#
# COMPACT_ATOMS: atom_id res chain seq x y z
N MET A 1 26.45 -19.08 64.59
CA MET A 1 25.92 -18.97 65.97
C MET A 1 24.74 -18.02 65.96
N GLY A 2 23.59 -18.43 66.53
CA GLY A 2 22.38 -17.62 66.84
C GLY A 2 21.60 -17.10 65.63
N ALA A 3 20.37 -17.49 65.28
CA ALA A 3 19.11 -17.71 66.02
C ALA A 3 18.52 -16.45 66.69
N THR A 4 17.23 -16.24 66.39
CA THR A 4 16.19 -15.46 67.12
C THR A 4 16.17 -13.94 66.94
N ALA A 5 15.04 -13.22 66.96
CA ALA A 5 13.61 -13.49 66.75
C ALA A 5 12.87 -12.13 66.77
N ARG A 6 11.70 -12.09 66.09
CA ARG A 6 10.47 -11.29 66.31
C ARG A 6 10.48 -10.05 67.22
N VAL A 7 9.82 -8.98 66.77
CA VAL A 7 8.56 -8.33 67.26
C VAL A 7 8.15 -7.37 66.12
N GLY A 8 6.92 -7.22 65.59
CA GLY A 8 5.57 -7.39 66.09
C GLY A 8 4.87 -6.03 66.01
N HIS A 9 3.90 -5.85 65.10
CA HIS A 9 2.57 -5.28 65.42
C HIS A 9 1.66 -5.19 64.18
N SER A 10 0.49 -5.77 64.36
CA SER A 10 -0.71 -5.72 63.54
C SER A 10 -1.42 -4.37 63.63
N LEU A 11 -2.02 -3.91 62.52
CA LEU A 11 -3.21 -3.08 62.56
C LEU A 11 -4.14 -3.45 61.40
N TRP A 12 -5.30 -3.97 61.78
CA TRP A 12 -6.46 -4.18 60.92
C TRP A 12 -7.15 -2.84 60.68
N HIS A 13 -7.54 -2.53 59.44
CA HIS A 13 -8.67 -1.63 59.18
C HIS A 13 -9.57 -2.18 58.06
N ARG A 14 -10.88 -2.04 58.33
CA ARG A 14 -12.05 -2.52 57.60
C ARG A 14 -12.10 -2.03 56.16
N LEU A 15 -12.56 -2.91 55.26
CA LEU A 15 -13.06 -2.56 53.93
C LEU A 15 -14.58 -2.35 54.03
N ASP A 16 -15.05 -1.12 53.81
CA ASP A 16 -16.47 -0.86 53.54
C ASP A 16 -16.81 -1.24 52.10
N THR A 17 -17.75 -2.16 51.92
CA THR A 17 -18.29 -2.56 50.61
C THR A 17 -19.59 -1.83 50.32
N ALA A 18 -19.67 -1.06 49.23
CA ALA A 18 -20.94 -0.59 48.67
C ALA A 18 -21.43 -1.56 47.57
N PRO A 19 -22.75 -1.79 47.41
CA PRO A 19 -23.28 -2.86 46.56
C PRO A 19 -23.36 -2.46 45.07
N LEU A 20 -22.81 -3.31 44.19
CA LEU A 20 -22.94 -3.19 42.73
C LEU A 20 -24.18 -3.95 42.21
N ARG A 21 -24.98 -3.27 41.38
CA ARG A 21 -26.20 -3.78 40.73
C ARG A 21 -25.87 -4.96 39.78
N ARG A 22 -26.48 -6.12 40.01
CA ARG A 22 -26.52 -7.24 39.06
C ARG A 22 -27.55 -6.95 37.96
N ARG A 23 -27.16 -7.03 36.68
CA ARG A 23 -28.08 -7.22 35.55
C ARG A 23 -27.84 -8.60 34.96
N THR A 24 -28.74 -9.54 35.24
CA THR A 24 -28.84 -10.83 34.53
C THR A 24 -29.98 -10.71 33.52
N ARG A 25 -29.70 -10.95 32.23
CA ARG A 25 -30.73 -11.17 31.20
C ARG A 25 -30.69 -12.64 30.81
N THR A 26 -31.81 -13.33 30.97
CA THR A 26 -32.01 -14.72 30.54
C THR A 26 -33.11 -14.71 29.47
N THR A 27 -32.81 -15.23 28.28
CA THR A 27 -33.83 -15.61 27.29
C THR A 27 -33.47 -17.01 26.79
N CYS A 28 -34.32 -17.99 27.09
CA CYS A 28 -34.22 -19.36 26.58
C CYS A 28 -35.60 -19.78 26.09
N ALA A 29 -35.71 -20.04 24.79
CA ALA A 29 -36.73 -20.89 24.21
C ALA A 29 -35.99 -21.88 23.29
N ASP A 30 -36.06 -23.16 23.67
CA ASP A 30 -35.76 -24.40 22.95
C ASP A 30 -34.39 -24.56 22.25
N LEU A 31 -33.44 -25.22 22.93
CA LEU A 31 -32.49 -26.25 22.44
C LEU A 31 -31.50 -26.67 23.58
N PRO A 32 -30.94 -27.90 23.59
CA PRO A 32 -30.23 -28.46 24.72
C PRO A 32 -28.74 -28.09 24.70
N ARG A 33 -28.38 -26.92 25.24
CA ARG A 33 -27.03 -26.54 25.76
C ARG A 33 -27.05 -25.06 26.18
N CYS A 34 -27.18 -24.77 27.48
CA CYS A 34 -27.07 -23.42 28.02
C CYS A 34 -25.60 -23.05 28.28
N ARG A 35 -25.16 -21.85 27.86
CA ARG A 35 -23.88 -21.23 28.27
C ARG A 35 -24.19 -20.10 29.24
N LEU A 36 -23.60 -20.12 30.43
CA LEU A 36 -23.70 -19.07 31.44
C LEU A 36 -22.37 -18.30 31.46
N GLU A 37 -22.40 -17.02 31.11
CA GLU A 37 -21.24 -16.12 31.23
C GLU A 37 -21.55 -15.10 32.32
N ALA A 38 -20.68 -15.03 33.33
CA ALA A 38 -20.73 -14.00 34.37
C ALA A 38 -19.41 -13.23 34.37
N GLN A 39 -19.47 -11.91 34.20
CA GLN A 39 -18.33 -11.01 34.39
C GLN A 39 -18.34 -10.48 35.82
N MET A 40 -17.21 -10.62 36.53
CA MET A 40 -16.96 -9.91 37.79
C MET A 40 -15.78 -8.96 37.58
N SER A 41 -15.96 -7.73 38.03
CA SER A 41 -14.92 -6.69 38.07
C SER A 41 -14.74 -6.24 39.50
N CYS A 42 -13.51 -6.34 40.02
CA CYS A 42 -13.12 -5.76 41.31
C CYS A 42 -12.01 -4.74 41.08
N ALA A 43 -12.16 -3.56 41.67
CA ALA A 43 -11.18 -2.48 41.63
C ALA A 43 -10.60 -2.28 43.03
N PHE A 44 -9.27 -2.27 43.13
CA PHE A 44 -8.56 -1.99 44.38
C PHE A 44 -7.76 -0.70 44.26
N ARG A 45 -7.74 0.12 45.32
CA ARG A 45 -6.93 1.33 45.42
C ARG A 45 -5.86 1.16 46.50
N PHE A 46 -4.62 1.50 46.16
CA PHE A 46 -3.51 1.50 47.11
C PHE A 46 -2.73 2.81 47.01
N LYS A 47 -2.07 3.19 48.11
CA LYS A 47 -1.24 4.39 48.22
C LYS A 47 0.24 3.99 48.24
N GLY A 48 1.02 4.45 47.26
CA GLY A 48 2.44 4.11 47.13
C GLY A 48 3.33 4.92 48.08
N ALA A 49 4.55 4.44 48.31
CA ALA A 49 5.52 5.03 49.25
C ALA A 49 6.04 6.44 48.88
N LEU A 50 5.65 6.98 47.71
CA LEU A 50 5.91 8.37 47.29
C LEU A 50 4.61 9.19 47.16
N GLY A 51 3.52 8.77 47.81
CA GLY A 51 2.31 9.58 48.03
C GLY A 51 1.22 9.52 46.94
N GLY A 52 1.47 8.89 45.79
CA GLY A 52 0.48 8.70 44.72
C GLY A 52 -0.49 7.53 44.97
N TRP A 53 -1.76 7.70 44.58
CA TRP A 53 -2.78 6.64 44.61
C TRP A 53 -2.86 5.92 43.26
N PHE A 54 -2.84 4.59 43.29
CA PHE A 54 -2.96 3.74 42.10
C PHE A 54 -4.23 2.90 42.17
N ALA A 55 -4.87 2.68 41.02
CA ALA A 55 -6.03 1.80 40.89
C ALA A 55 -5.65 0.59 40.01
N LEU A 56 -5.92 -0.62 40.51
CA LEU A 56 -5.77 -1.86 39.77
C LEU A 56 -7.17 -2.46 39.55
N THR A 57 -7.49 -2.74 38.29
CA THR A 57 -8.75 -3.40 37.91
C THR A 57 -8.43 -4.79 37.38
N ILE A 58 -9.00 -5.82 38.01
CA ILE A 58 -8.87 -7.21 37.55
C ILE A 58 -10.19 -7.63 36.92
N LEU A 59 -10.13 -8.05 35.66
CA LEU A 59 -11.25 -8.68 34.95
C LEU A 59 -11.00 -10.19 34.88
N GLY A 60 -11.94 -10.96 35.43
CA GLY A 60 -11.97 -12.42 35.31
C GLY A 60 -13.20 -12.86 34.53
N ILE A 61 -13.01 -13.77 33.57
CA ILE A 61 -14.10 -14.49 32.90
C ILE A 61 -14.06 -15.93 33.40
N ALA A 62 -15.10 -16.37 34.09
CA ALA A 62 -15.29 -17.77 34.44
C ALA A 62 -16.27 -18.41 33.47
N SER A 63 -15.87 -19.51 32.81
CA SER A 63 -16.75 -20.33 31.97
C SER A 63 -16.77 -21.75 32.54
N ALA A 64 -17.95 -22.29 32.81
CA ALA A 64 -18.14 -23.68 33.20
C ALA A 64 -18.94 -24.43 32.13
N GLN A 65 -18.47 -25.61 31.75
CA GLN A 65 -19.23 -26.60 30.98
C GLN A 65 -19.51 -27.79 31.88
N THR A 66 -20.76 -28.25 31.93
CA THR A 66 -21.14 -29.44 32.68
C THR A 66 -20.88 -30.69 31.84
N THR A 67 -19.85 -31.46 32.20
CA THR A 67 -19.71 -32.87 31.81
C THR A 67 -19.25 -33.68 33.03
N ASP A 68 -19.72 -34.92 33.16
CA ASP A 68 -19.51 -35.82 34.31
C ASP A 68 -18.03 -36.20 34.53
N ALA A 69 -17.25 -35.31 35.15
CA ALA A 69 -15.91 -35.53 35.72
C ALA A 69 -15.55 -34.32 36.63
N PRO A 70 -14.65 -34.44 37.62
CA PRO A 70 -14.43 -33.38 38.62
C PRO A 70 -13.90 -32.08 37.99
N LEU A 71 -14.49 -30.95 38.39
CA LEU A 71 -14.22 -29.60 37.87
C LEU A 71 -12.74 -29.21 37.98
N GLN A 72 -12.10 -28.89 36.85
CA GLN A 72 -10.91 -28.04 36.80
C GLN A 72 -11.29 -26.63 36.36
N LEU A 73 -11.07 -25.65 37.23
CA LEU A 73 -11.19 -24.22 36.92
C LEU A 73 -9.90 -23.72 36.28
N ARG A 74 -9.98 -23.23 35.04
CA ARG A 74 -8.89 -22.50 34.39
C ARG A 74 -9.16 -21.00 34.52
N MET A 75 -8.30 -20.28 35.23
CA MET A 75 -8.33 -18.82 35.30
C MET A 75 -7.21 -18.25 34.42
N GLU A 76 -7.57 -17.40 33.46
CA GLU A 76 -6.62 -16.58 32.70
C GLU A 76 -6.68 -15.14 33.23
N TYR A 77 -5.53 -14.53 33.48
CA TYR A 77 -5.41 -13.14 33.95
C TYR A 77 -4.65 -12.31 32.92
N THR A 78 -5.14 -11.10 32.62
CA THR A 78 -4.43 -10.08 31.85
C THR A 78 -4.08 -8.90 32.77
N LEU A 79 -2.78 -8.61 32.90
CA LEU A 79 -2.27 -7.40 33.56
C LEU A 79 -1.97 -6.34 32.49
N SER A 80 -2.53 -5.14 32.64
CA SER A 80 -2.15 -3.97 31.83
C SER A 80 -1.61 -2.90 32.77
N SER A 81 -0.34 -2.52 32.62
CA SER A 81 0.26 -1.38 33.32
C SER A 81 0.97 -0.45 32.33
N THR A 82 0.63 0.84 32.36
CA THR A 82 1.39 1.92 31.71
C THR A 82 2.46 2.45 32.66
N ALA A 83 3.69 1.93 32.53
CA ALA A 83 4.99 2.54 32.86
C ALA A 83 6.04 1.43 33.12
N ALA A 84 7.16 1.47 32.41
CA ALA A 84 8.24 0.49 32.50
C ALA A 84 9.11 0.74 33.75
N ILE A 85 9.27 -0.29 34.59
CA ILE A 85 10.38 -0.41 35.55
C ILE A 85 10.93 -1.83 35.42
N SER A 86 12.22 -1.95 35.10
CA SER A 86 12.97 -3.20 35.03
C SER A 86 13.07 -3.88 36.40
N ALA A 87 12.69 -5.15 36.48
CA ALA A 87 13.20 -6.08 37.49
C ALA A 87 13.24 -7.50 36.92
N ALA A 88 14.44 -8.07 36.85
CA ALA A 88 14.66 -9.47 36.48
C ALA A 88 14.22 -10.40 37.63
N ALA A 89 13.37 -11.38 37.33
CA ALA A 89 13.12 -12.51 38.22
C ALA A 89 13.06 -13.79 37.38
N SER A 90 14.04 -14.67 37.60
CA SER A 90 14.08 -16.02 37.04
C SER A 90 13.13 -16.94 37.80
N MET A 91 12.24 -17.66 37.11
CA MET A 91 11.60 -18.87 37.65
C MET A 91 11.86 -20.04 36.70
N ARG A 92 12.64 -21.01 37.21
CA ARG A 92 12.76 -22.36 36.67
C ARG A 92 11.52 -23.16 37.07
N VAL A 93 10.95 -23.93 36.14
CA VAL A 93 10.08 -25.06 36.47
C VAL A 93 10.59 -26.29 35.74
N SER A 94 10.81 -27.33 36.53
CA SER A 94 11.48 -28.58 36.18
C SER A 94 10.58 -29.55 35.41
N SER A 95 11.25 -30.40 34.63
CA SER A 95 10.76 -31.55 33.86
C SER A 95 10.00 -32.60 34.69
N PHE A 96 8.96 -33.19 34.10
CA PHE A 96 8.56 -34.58 34.35
C PHE A 96 7.93 -35.20 33.09
N ALA A 97 8.34 -36.44 32.80
CA ALA A 97 7.76 -37.42 31.89
C ALA A 97 8.06 -38.82 32.51
N PRO A 98 7.63 -39.96 31.93
CA PRO A 98 6.29 -40.40 31.51
C PRO A 98 5.95 -41.83 32.03
N THR A 99 4.69 -42.25 32.01
CA THR A 99 4.21 -43.67 32.07
C THR A 99 2.67 -43.66 32.10
N THR A 100 1.84 -44.53 31.50
CA THR A 100 1.98 -45.80 30.75
C THR A 100 0.61 -46.17 30.14
N ALA A 101 0.67 -46.90 29.02
CA ALA A 101 -0.21 -47.99 28.57
C ALA A 101 -1.70 -47.77 28.18
N ALA A 102 -2.04 -48.36 27.03
CA ALA A 102 -3.36 -48.53 26.40
C ALA A 102 -4.21 -49.63 27.08
N PRO A 103 -5.49 -49.80 26.66
CA PRO A 103 -5.74 -50.86 25.69
C PRO A 103 -6.71 -50.49 24.54
N ARG A 104 -6.55 -51.24 23.45
CA ARG A 104 -7.45 -51.32 22.29
C ARG A 104 -8.75 -52.04 22.68
N ALA A 105 -9.88 -51.58 22.14
CA ALA A 105 -11.08 -52.39 21.98
C ALA A 105 -11.72 -52.14 20.60
N ASN A 106 -11.76 -53.20 19.80
CA ASN A 106 -12.56 -53.31 18.59
C ASN A 106 -14.04 -53.48 18.98
N VAL A 107 -14.94 -52.74 18.34
CA VAL A 107 -16.35 -53.14 18.22
C VAL A 107 -16.81 -52.84 16.80
N ALA A 108 -17.12 -53.91 16.07
CA ALA A 108 -17.91 -53.89 14.85
C ALA A 108 -19.31 -54.40 15.18
N LEU A 109 -20.38 -53.75 14.69
CA LEU A 109 -21.65 -54.42 14.31
C LEU A 109 -22.67 -53.47 13.65
N ALA A 110 -23.24 -54.01 12.55
CA ALA A 110 -24.51 -53.81 11.82
C ALA A 110 -25.07 -52.36 11.61
N ALA A 111 -25.26 -51.86 10.39
CA ALA A 111 -26.13 -52.30 9.28
C ALA A 111 -27.64 -52.20 9.59
N ASP A 112 -28.25 -51.05 9.27
CA ASP A 112 -29.54 -50.97 8.55
C ASP A 112 -29.93 -49.52 8.22
N ARG A 113 -29.82 -49.13 6.94
CA ARG A 113 -30.59 -48.03 6.32
C ARG A 113 -30.77 -48.31 4.82
N PRO A 114 -31.98 -48.13 4.26
CA PRO A 114 -32.27 -48.44 2.85
C PRO A 114 -31.60 -47.44 1.87
N PRO A 115 -31.34 -47.86 0.62
CA PRO A 115 -30.56 -47.08 -0.34
C PRO A 115 -31.38 -45.93 -0.95
N ILE A 116 -30.86 -44.71 -0.84
CA ILE A 116 -31.32 -43.56 -1.63
C ILE A 116 -30.75 -43.71 -3.04
N GLN A 117 -31.62 -43.90 -4.03
CA GLN A 117 -31.23 -43.90 -5.45
C GLN A 117 -30.71 -42.51 -5.85
N PRO A 118 -29.53 -42.40 -6.50
CA PRO A 118 -29.09 -41.15 -7.08
C PRO A 118 -29.89 -40.86 -8.35
N LEU A 119 -30.60 -39.72 -8.36
CA LEU A 119 -31.15 -39.11 -9.57
C LEU A 119 -30.00 -38.86 -10.56
N ARG A 120 -29.94 -39.67 -11.62
CA ARG A 120 -29.09 -39.43 -12.79
C ARG A 120 -29.59 -38.16 -13.52
N ALA A 121 -29.05 -37.01 -13.15
CA ALA A 121 -29.02 -35.87 -14.05
C ALA A 121 -28.06 -36.20 -15.19
N LYS A 122 -28.56 -36.26 -16.43
CA LYS A 122 -27.73 -36.35 -17.64
C LYS A 122 -26.77 -35.16 -17.65
N LEU A 123 -25.49 -35.40 -17.35
CA LEU A 123 -24.43 -34.46 -17.66
C LEU A 123 -24.37 -34.28 -19.17
N ILE A 124 -24.65 -33.06 -19.63
CA ILE A 124 -24.23 -32.60 -20.94
C ILE A 124 -22.69 -32.47 -20.85
N PRO A 125 -21.91 -33.17 -21.68
CA PRO A 125 -20.46 -32.98 -21.67
C PRO A 125 -20.14 -31.56 -22.13
N ILE A 126 -19.69 -30.72 -21.21
CA ILE A 126 -19.05 -29.46 -21.55
C ILE A 126 -17.72 -29.84 -22.18
N ALA A 127 -17.63 -29.71 -23.51
CA ALA A 127 -16.36 -29.82 -24.20
C ALA A 127 -15.39 -28.78 -23.60
N PRO A 128 -14.14 -29.15 -23.27
CA PRO A 128 -13.14 -28.15 -22.89
C PRO A 128 -13.05 -27.11 -24.03
N PRO A 129 -12.92 -25.81 -23.73
CA PRO A 129 -12.77 -24.80 -24.76
C PRO A 129 -11.62 -25.23 -25.68
N GLY A 130 -11.94 -25.35 -26.96
CA GLY A 130 -11.03 -25.82 -27.98
C GLY A 130 -9.72 -25.06 -27.91
N ASN A 131 -8.63 -25.81 -28.03
CA ASN A 131 -7.27 -25.34 -28.14
C ASN A 131 -7.11 -24.54 -29.45
N GLN A 132 -7.66 -23.33 -29.50
CA GLN A 132 -7.29 -22.36 -30.52
C GLN A 132 -5.88 -21.91 -30.18
N SER A 133 -4.94 -22.43 -30.96
CA SER A 133 -3.58 -21.95 -31.18
C SER A 133 -3.22 -20.79 -30.25
N THR A 134 -2.57 -21.11 -29.13
CA THR A 134 -1.73 -20.16 -28.43
C THR A 134 -0.65 -19.74 -29.42
N ALA A 135 -0.96 -18.77 -30.28
CA ALA A 135 0.06 -17.88 -30.79
C ALA A 135 0.74 -17.36 -29.53
N ARG A 136 1.91 -17.91 -29.21
CA ARG A 136 2.85 -17.25 -28.31
C ARG A 136 2.98 -15.86 -28.90
N ILE A 137 2.32 -14.90 -28.29
CA ILE A 137 2.80 -13.54 -28.33
C ILE A 137 4.15 -13.68 -27.66
N GLU A 138 5.20 -13.84 -28.47
CA GLU A 138 6.54 -13.48 -28.04
C GLU A 138 6.38 -12.08 -27.50
N SER A 139 6.41 -11.94 -26.17
CA SER A 139 6.59 -10.64 -25.57
C SER A 139 7.83 -10.09 -26.24
N THR A 140 7.67 -9.06 -27.06
CA THR A 140 8.79 -8.29 -27.60
C THR A 140 9.57 -7.83 -26.39
N VAL A 141 10.63 -8.57 -26.03
CA VAL A 141 11.55 -8.14 -24.98
C VAL A 141 12.13 -6.85 -25.53
N SER A 142 11.76 -5.73 -24.90
CA SER A 142 12.22 -4.42 -25.36
C SER A 142 13.73 -4.42 -25.43
N GLN A 143 14.27 -3.85 -26.50
CA GLN A 143 15.72 -3.82 -26.71
C GLN A 143 16.40 -3.11 -25.53
N ASN A 144 17.56 -3.64 -25.14
CA ASN A 144 18.35 -3.15 -24.01
C ASN A 144 17.56 -3.06 -22.68
N ALA A 145 16.67 -4.01 -22.43
CA ALA A 145 15.96 -4.07 -21.14
C ALA A 145 16.91 -4.33 -19.96
N PHE A 146 16.73 -3.58 -18.88
CA PHE A 146 17.51 -3.75 -17.65
C PHE A 146 16.67 -3.46 -16.39
N SER A 147 17.13 -3.99 -15.26
CA SER A 147 16.56 -3.71 -13.94
C SER A 147 17.53 -2.93 -13.07
N VAL A 148 17.03 -2.24 -12.04
CA VAL A 148 17.89 -1.51 -11.09
C VAL A 148 17.50 -1.91 -9.67
N LEU A 149 18.49 -2.23 -8.85
CA LEU A 149 18.32 -2.55 -7.42
C LEU A 149 18.89 -1.40 -6.58
N ALA A 150 18.06 -0.83 -5.70
CA ALA A 150 18.41 0.31 -4.85
C ALA A 150 18.64 -0.14 -3.40
N TYR A 151 19.89 -0.04 -2.95
CA TYR A 151 20.34 -0.34 -1.60
C TYR A 151 20.57 0.95 -0.80
N HIS A 152 20.55 0.85 0.53
CA HIS A 152 20.86 1.95 1.45
C HIS A 152 22.00 1.51 2.38
N ASP A 153 21.80 1.53 3.71
CA ASP A 153 22.85 1.15 4.67
C ASP A 153 23.08 -0.38 4.72
N ILE A 154 24.34 -0.78 4.89
CA ILE A 154 24.77 -2.17 5.01
C ILE A 154 25.37 -2.40 6.39
N LEU A 155 24.65 -3.11 7.26
CA LEU A 155 25.02 -3.37 8.65
C LEU A 155 25.81 -4.69 8.82
N PRO A 156 26.65 -4.85 9.86
CA PRO A 156 27.39 -6.09 10.08
C PRO A 156 26.45 -7.23 10.54
N SER A 157 25.45 -6.90 11.34
CA SER A 157 24.41 -7.80 11.85
C SER A 157 23.14 -7.01 12.19
N LEU A 158 21.97 -7.64 12.10
CA LEU A 158 20.72 -7.09 12.63
C LEU A 158 20.50 -7.67 14.03
N THR A 159 20.76 -6.88 15.08
CA THR A 159 20.55 -7.32 16.47
C THR A 159 19.08 -7.22 16.89
N SER A 160 18.26 -6.36 16.24
CA SER A 160 16.80 -6.36 16.32
C SER A 160 16.14 -5.50 15.22
N LYS A 161 14.87 -5.77 14.87
CA LYS A 161 14.06 -4.88 14.00
C LYS A 161 13.90 -3.46 14.57
N GLN A 162 14.07 -3.32 15.90
CA GLN A 162 14.03 -2.07 16.64
C GLN A 162 15.39 -1.35 16.64
N GLU A 163 16.44 -1.83 15.96
CA GLU A 163 17.73 -1.13 15.80
C GLU A 163 17.99 -0.70 14.34
N LEU A 164 17.06 -0.98 13.43
CA LEU A 164 17.05 -0.44 12.08
C LEU A 164 16.74 1.06 12.18
N GLY A 165 17.78 1.90 12.27
CA GLY A 165 17.65 3.36 12.11
C GLY A 165 17.18 3.75 10.71
N ASP A 166 17.37 2.85 9.74
CA ASP A 166 16.89 2.91 8.36
C ASP A 166 16.17 1.60 8.01
N ALA A 167 14.91 1.68 7.58
CA ALA A 167 14.11 0.53 7.15
C ALA A 167 14.64 -0.14 5.88
N GLY A 168 15.47 0.57 5.11
CA GLY A 168 16.22 0.09 3.94
C GLY A 168 17.49 -0.68 4.26
N ALA A 169 17.94 -0.72 5.52
CA ALA A 169 19.20 -1.33 5.86
C ALA A 169 19.16 -2.87 5.77
N ILE A 170 20.22 -3.47 5.20
CA ILE A 170 20.40 -4.94 5.14
C ILE A 170 21.76 -5.35 5.72
N THR A 171 22.00 -6.64 5.93
CA THR A 171 23.34 -7.09 6.37
C THR A 171 24.30 -7.26 5.20
N VAL A 172 25.61 -7.18 5.48
CA VAL A 172 26.67 -7.59 4.54
C VAL A 172 26.41 -9.00 3.99
N THR A 173 25.99 -9.92 4.86
CA THR A 173 25.72 -11.31 4.48
C THR A 173 24.59 -11.40 3.46
N GLU A 174 23.48 -10.69 3.66
CA GLU A 174 22.38 -10.70 2.69
C GLU A 174 22.78 -10.04 1.37
N MET A 175 23.50 -8.91 1.41
CA MET A 175 24.00 -8.25 0.20
C MET A 175 24.91 -9.20 -0.61
N THR A 176 25.85 -9.87 0.04
CA THR A 176 26.74 -10.84 -0.64
C THR A 176 25.96 -12.02 -1.21
N ARG A 177 24.88 -12.47 -0.56
CA ARG A 177 23.98 -13.49 -1.12
C ARG A 177 23.25 -12.98 -2.35
N HIS A 178 22.76 -11.73 -2.34
CA HIS A 178 22.13 -11.12 -3.51
C HIS A 178 23.10 -11.09 -4.70
N PHE A 179 24.33 -10.63 -4.49
CA PHE A 179 25.33 -10.52 -5.55
C PHE A 179 25.76 -11.89 -6.10
N SER A 180 25.98 -12.85 -5.21
CA SER A 180 26.27 -14.25 -5.60
C SER A 180 25.11 -14.83 -6.39
N TRP A 181 23.87 -14.62 -5.94
CA TRP A 181 22.69 -15.10 -6.65
C TRP A 181 22.55 -14.49 -8.05
N LEU A 182 22.79 -13.18 -8.21
CA LEU A 182 22.76 -12.51 -9.52
C LEU A 182 23.76 -13.16 -10.47
N ARG A 183 25.03 -13.30 -10.05
CA ARG A 183 26.09 -13.94 -10.83
C ARG A 183 25.71 -15.38 -11.20
N ASP A 184 25.31 -16.18 -10.21
CA ASP A 184 25.06 -17.62 -10.36
C ASP A 184 23.80 -17.89 -11.21
N ASN A 185 22.89 -16.91 -11.36
CA ASN A 185 21.70 -16.98 -12.21
C ASN A 185 21.86 -16.27 -13.57
N GLY A 186 23.09 -15.88 -13.91
CA GLY A 186 23.46 -15.32 -15.22
C GLY A 186 23.01 -13.87 -15.44
N TYR A 187 22.75 -13.11 -14.37
CA TYR A 187 22.58 -11.66 -14.48
C TYR A 187 23.93 -10.98 -14.70
N ARG A 188 23.93 -9.89 -15.46
CA ARG A 188 25.12 -9.08 -15.74
C ARG A 188 24.97 -7.72 -15.12
N VAL A 189 25.85 -7.38 -14.18
CA VAL A 189 25.85 -6.06 -13.57
C VAL A 189 26.46 -5.06 -14.56
N VAL A 190 25.74 -3.99 -14.87
CA VAL A 190 26.15 -2.98 -15.86
C VAL A 190 26.17 -1.58 -15.24
N SER A 191 27.10 -0.74 -15.71
CA SER A 191 27.18 0.67 -15.32
C SER A 191 26.18 1.52 -16.10
N MET A 192 25.90 2.74 -15.61
CA MET A 192 25.08 3.69 -16.36
C MET A 192 25.75 4.08 -17.69
N GLN A 193 27.08 4.18 -17.72
CA GLN A 193 27.80 4.40 -18.98
C GLN A 193 27.48 3.32 -20.02
N ARG A 194 27.48 2.04 -19.63
CA ARG A 194 27.17 0.92 -20.54
C ARG A 194 25.75 1.01 -21.10
N VAL A 195 24.79 1.46 -20.29
CA VAL A 195 23.40 1.73 -20.71
C VAL A 195 23.35 2.88 -21.72
N LEU A 196 24.09 3.96 -21.49
CA LEU A 196 24.17 5.09 -22.42
C LEU A 196 24.81 4.67 -23.76
N ASP A 197 25.89 3.89 -23.71
CA ASP A 197 26.58 3.39 -24.90
C ASP A 197 25.67 2.47 -25.74
N ALA A 198 24.88 1.60 -25.10
CA ALA A 198 23.92 0.76 -25.80
C ALA A 198 22.81 1.60 -26.47
N ARG A 199 22.29 2.61 -25.76
CA ARG A 199 21.26 3.53 -26.28
C ARG A 199 21.74 4.43 -27.41
N SER A 200 23.03 4.74 -27.46
CA SER A 200 23.63 5.57 -28.52
C SER A 200 24.03 4.77 -29.76
N GLY A 201 23.62 3.50 -29.86
CA GLY A 201 23.87 2.64 -31.01
C GLY A 201 25.15 1.80 -30.92
N GLY A 202 25.80 1.78 -29.75
CA GLY A 202 26.86 0.84 -29.45
C GLY A 202 26.35 -0.60 -29.23
N GLU A 203 27.21 -1.45 -28.68
CA GLU A 203 26.87 -2.85 -28.40
C GLU A 203 25.60 -2.95 -27.52
N PRO A 204 24.63 -3.83 -27.83
CA PRO A 204 23.45 -4.03 -27.00
C PRO A 204 23.81 -4.47 -25.57
N LEU A 205 22.95 -4.14 -24.60
CA LEU A 205 23.09 -4.65 -23.24
C LEU A 205 23.01 -6.19 -23.23
N PRO A 206 23.85 -6.87 -22.41
CA PRO A 206 23.70 -8.31 -22.22
C PRO A 206 22.28 -8.67 -21.75
N PRO A 207 21.74 -9.84 -22.14
CA PRO A 207 20.52 -10.35 -21.54
C PRO A 207 20.63 -10.41 -20.01
N LYS A 208 19.53 -10.15 -19.30
CA LYS A 208 19.49 -10.08 -17.82
C LYS A 208 20.46 -9.03 -17.25
N SER A 209 20.52 -7.85 -17.89
CA SER A 209 21.26 -6.71 -17.35
C SER A 209 20.60 -6.16 -16.10
N VAL A 210 21.41 -5.90 -15.08
CA VAL A 210 21.01 -5.31 -13.80
C VAL A 210 21.98 -4.20 -13.41
N MET A 211 21.49 -3.12 -12.85
CA MET A 211 22.30 -2.05 -12.26
C MET A 211 22.10 -2.05 -10.75
N ILE A 212 23.15 -1.70 -10.02
CA ILE A 212 23.13 -1.63 -8.56
C ILE A 212 23.39 -0.18 -8.16
N THR A 213 22.52 0.37 -7.33
CA THR A 213 22.66 1.73 -6.79
C THR A 213 22.65 1.69 -5.27
N PHE A 214 23.40 2.60 -4.66
CA PHE A 214 23.41 2.83 -3.22
C PHE A 214 23.13 4.30 -2.94
N ASP A 215 22.17 4.55 -2.05
CA ASP A 215 21.70 5.90 -1.74
C ASP A 215 22.32 6.41 -0.41
N ASP A 216 22.07 7.68 -0.11
CA ASP A 216 22.40 8.41 1.14
C ASP A 216 23.87 8.68 1.49
N GLY A 217 24.83 7.90 0.98
CA GLY A 217 26.25 8.12 1.26
C GLY A 217 26.75 7.60 2.62
N TYR A 218 26.14 6.52 3.13
CA TYR A 218 26.59 5.87 4.37
C TYR A 218 28.04 5.37 4.30
N LYS A 219 28.77 5.47 5.42
CA LYS A 219 30.15 4.93 5.57
C LYS A 219 30.27 3.43 5.34
N SER A 220 29.18 2.70 5.49
CA SER A 220 29.11 1.27 5.15
C SER A 220 29.38 1.02 3.67
N PHE A 221 29.10 1.97 2.78
CA PHE A 221 29.44 1.84 1.36
C PHE A 221 30.95 1.69 1.19
N HIS A 222 31.74 2.64 1.71
CA HIS A 222 33.20 2.56 1.64
C HIS A 222 33.76 1.34 2.37
N THR A 223 33.31 1.09 3.61
CA THR A 223 33.93 0.08 4.49
C THR A 223 33.49 -1.36 4.22
N ARG A 224 32.32 -1.58 3.59
CA ARG A 224 31.72 -2.91 3.41
C ARG A 224 31.29 -3.19 1.96
N VAL A 225 30.78 -2.21 1.24
CA VAL A 225 30.29 -2.41 -0.14
C VAL A 225 31.45 -2.39 -1.14
N LEU A 226 32.30 -1.36 -1.12
CA LEU A 226 33.39 -1.19 -2.08
C LEU A 226 34.34 -2.41 -2.16
N PRO A 227 34.76 -3.06 -1.06
CA PRO A 227 35.58 -4.27 -1.13
C PRO A 227 34.84 -5.44 -1.83
N VAL A 228 33.53 -5.56 -1.63
CA VAL A 228 32.72 -6.60 -2.27
C VAL A 228 32.52 -6.29 -3.75
N LEU A 229 32.29 -5.02 -4.13
CA LEU A 229 32.24 -4.62 -5.54
C LEU A 229 33.54 -4.97 -6.27
N LYS A 230 34.71 -4.69 -5.65
CA LYS A 230 36.02 -5.07 -6.18
C LYS A 230 36.17 -6.59 -6.33
N LEU A 231 35.69 -7.38 -5.38
CA LEU A 231 35.75 -8.84 -5.43
C LEU A 231 34.90 -9.42 -6.58
N PHE A 232 33.75 -8.82 -6.85
CA PHE A 232 32.82 -9.27 -7.89
C PHE A 232 33.06 -8.61 -9.26
N ASP A 233 33.90 -7.57 -9.33
CA ASP A 233 34.03 -6.67 -10.48
C ASP A 233 32.69 -6.07 -10.91
N PHE A 234 31.90 -5.63 -9.92
CA PHE A 234 30.57 -5.08 -10.15
C PHE A 234 30.61 -3.55 -10.15
N PRO A 235 30.14 -2.88 -11.23
CA PRO A 235 29.95 -1.45 -11.21
C PRO A 235 28.75 -1.07 -10.33
N ALA A 236 28.78 0.12 -9.74
CA ALA A 236 27.69 0.67 -8.96
C ALA A 236 27.53 2.18 -9.14
N THR A 237 26.36 2.71 -8.80
CA THR A 237 26.13 4.15 -8.65
C THR A 237 25.94 4.48 -7.17
N LEU A 238 26.68 5.47 -6.67
CA LEU A 238 26.58 5.98 -5.31
C LEU A 238 25.96 7.38 -5.33
N ALA A 239 24.77 7.54 -4.76
CA ALA A 239 24.09 8.82 -4.68
C ALA A 239 24.33 9.48 -3.32
N VAL A 240 24.81 10.72 -3.32
CA VAL A 240 25.27 11.39 -2.10
C VAL A 240 24.44 12.64 -1.75
N ILE A 241 24.11 12.77 -0.47
CA ILE A 241 23.45 13.96 0.10
C ILE A 241 24.55 14.85 0.66
N SER A 242 24.85 15.96 -0.04
CA SER A 242 26.03 16.76 0.33
C SER A 242 25.91 17.39 1.71
N ARG A 243 24.71 17.75 2.17
CA ARG A 243 24.53 18.28 3.52
C ARG A 243 24.85 17.25 4.60
N TRP A 244 24.47 15.99 4.42
CA TRP A 244 24.75 14.93 5.41
C TRP A 244 26.24 14.58 5.48
N ILE A 245 27.00 14.83 4.42
CA ILE A 245 28.46 14.62 4.40
C ILE A 245 29.19 15.83 5.00
N GLU A 246 28.78 17.05 4.66
CA GLU A 246 29.40 18.29 5.18
C GLU A 246 29.02 18.56 6.65
N GLU A 247 27.78 18.24 7.03
CA GLU A 247 27.20 18.47 8.36
C GLU A 247 26.52 17.18 8.88
N PRO A 248 27.26 16.12 9.24
CA PRO A 248 26.67 14.84 9.66
C PRO A 248 25.70 14.94 10.84
N GLU A 249 25.98 15.82 11.79
CA GLU A 249 25.10 16.14 12.93
C GLU A 249 23.76 16.81 12.53
N ALA A 250 23.67 17.39 11.33
CA ALA A 250 22.44 17.96 10.80
C ALA A 250 21.56 16.91 10.08
N ALA A 251 22.06 15.69 9.86
CA ALA A 251 21.31 14.65 9.20
C ALA A 251 20.09 14.23 10.03
N THR A 252 18.91 14.34 9.43
CA THR A 252 17.64 13.96 10.06
C THR A 252 16.96 12.88 9.22
N ILE A 253 16.70 11.72 9.82
CA ILE A 253 15.90 10.66 9.21
C ILE A 253 14.50 10.76 9.81
N GLU A 254 13.53 11.29 9.06
CA GLU A 254 12.17 11.56 9.57
C GLU A 254 11.32 10.29 9.82
N TYR A 255 11.84 9.09 9.58
CA TYR A 255 11.07 7.84 9.68
C TYR A 255 10.94 7.23 11.08
N ASP A 256 11.61 7.75 12.11
CA ASP A 256 11.27 7.40 13.48
C ASP A 256 11.69 8.49 14.46
N ALA A 257 10.87 8.68 15.51
CA ALA A 257 11.10 9.70 16.51
C ALA A 257 12.44 9.48 17.23
N ASN A 258 13.31 10.50 17.20
CA ASN A 258 14.50 10.65 18.05
C ASN A 258 15.55 9.54 17.99
N ARG A 259 16.14 9.30 16.82
CA ARG A 259 17.41 8.55 16.75
C ARG A 259 18.46 9.27 15.92
N THR A 260 19.58 9.58 16.56
CA THR A 260 20.84 9.85 15.89
C THR A 260 21.21 8.62 15.08
N VAL A 261 21.56 8.83 13.81
CA VAL A 261 22.04 7.78 12.92
C VAL A 261 23.26 7.15 13.59
N ALA A 262 23.16 5.89 14.02
CA ALA A 262 24.29 5.17 14.60
C ALA A 262 25.38 4.89 13.54
N SER A 263 25.08 5.07 12.24
CA SER A 263 26.02 5.03 11.13
C SER A 263 26.54 6.43 10.77
N GLN A 264 27.88 6.53 10.68
CA GLN A 264 28.57 7.70 10.14
C GLN A 264 28.32 7.78 8.63
N PHE A 265 28.23 8.97 8.06
CA PHE A 265 28.33 9.18 6.61
C PHE A 265 29.80 9.11 6.17
N MET A 266 30.04 8.84 4.89
CA MET A 266 31.41 8.87 4.35
C MET A 266 31.98 10.29 4.41
N THR A 267 33.30 10.40 4.53
CA THR A 267 34.01 11.65 4.23
C THR A 267 34.18 11.82 2.71
N TRP A 268 34.49 13.03 2.25
CA TRP A 268 34.81 13.26 0.83
C TRP A 268 36.04 12.49 0.35
N ASP A 269 37.01 12.22 1.23
CA ASP A 269 38.18 11.40 0.89
C ASP A 269 37.77 9.94 0.66
N GLU A 270 36.89 9.39 1.52
CA GLU A 270 36.35 8.03 1.32
C GLU A 270 35.48 7.93 0.05
N ILE A 271 34.76 9.00 -0.31
CA ILE A 271 34.01 9.07 -1.57
C ILE A 271 34.96 9.16 -2.77
N ARG A 272 36.08 9.87 -2.64
CA ARG A 272 37.13 9.92 -3.67
C ARG A 272 37.75 8.53 -3.87
N ASP A 273 38.03 7.78 -2.80
CA ASP A 273 38.49 6.40 -2.90
C ASP A 273 37.49 5.49 -3.64
N CYS A 274 36.18 5.74 -3.46
CA CYS A 274 35.15 5.04 -4.21
C CYS A 274 35.20 5.40 -5.71
N LEU A 275 35.32 6.68 -6.06
CA LEU A 275 35.44 7.15 -7.44
C LEU A 275 36.72 6.61 -8.11
N ASP A 276 37.86 6.72 -7.44
CA ASP A 276 39.18 6.30 -7.94
C ASP A 276 39.30 4.78 -8.14
N SER A 277 38.36 4.00 -7.58
CA SER A 277 38.28 2.56 -7.85
C SER A 277 37.94 2.23 -9.31
N GLY A 278 37.39 3.17 -10.07
CA GLY A 278 36.90 2.97 -11.44
C GLY A 278 35.58 2.17 -11.54
N LEU A 279 35.05 1.67 -10.42
CA LEU A 279 33.80 0.89 -10.38
C LEU A 279 32.56 1.73 -10.04
N VAL A 280 32.74 2.91 -9.43
CA VAL A 280 31.64 3.67 -8.83
C VAL A 280 31.41 4.99 -9.57
N GLU A 281 30.18 5.20 -10.02
CA GLU A 281 29.71 6.50 -10.52
C GLU A 281 29.06 7.30 -9.39
N ILE A 282 29.49 8.54 -9.18
CA ILE A 282 28.91 9.43 -8.16
C ILE A 282 27.71 10.18 -8.73
N ALA A 283 26.59 10.11 -8.01
CA ALA A 283 25.32 10.74 -8.35
C ALA A 283 24.89 11.76 -7.28
N SER A 284 24.05 12.72 -7.69
CA SER A 284 23.39 13.63 -6.75
C SER A 284 22.25 12.91 -6.04
N HIS A 285 22.17 13.03 -4.73
CA HIS A 285 20.95 12.74 -3.96
C HIS A 285 20.38 14.01 -3.30
N THR A 286 20.53 15.15 -3.99
CA THR A 286 20.16 16.50 -3.51
C THR A 286 21.09 17.04 -2.40
N HIS A 287 21.02 18.33 -2.11
CA HIS A 287 21.76 18.91 -0.98
C HIS A 287 20.99 18.72 0.32
N ASP A 288 19.74 19.14 0.35
CA ASP A 288 18.88 19.20 1.54
C ASP A 288 17.39 19.02 1.20
N LEU A 289 17.06 18.16 0.22
CA LEU A 289 15.66 17.82 -0.08
C LEU A 289 15.23 16.45 0.48
N HIS A 290 16.12 15.78 1.21
CA HIS A 290 15.89 14.46 1.81
C HIS A 290 15.19 14.53 3.18
N HIS A 291 14.09 15.29 3.25
CA HIS A 291 13.22 15.38 4.41
C HIS A 291 11.79 15.77 3.98
N GLY A 292 10.88 15.94 4.94
CA GLY A 292 9.51 16.38 4.72
C GLY A 292 9.31 17.88 4.91
N HIS A 293 8.45 18.46 4.08
CA HIS A 293 7.84 19.78 4.28
C HIS A 293 6.38 19.64 4.66
N LEU A 294 5.88 20.62 5.41
CA LEU A 294 4.44 20.76 5.61
C LEU A 294 3.76 20.98 4.25
N GLY A 295 2.94 20.03 3.81
CA GLY A 295 2.28 20.05 2.50
C GLY A 295 0.79 20.38 2.54
N ASN A 296 0.22 20.61 3.73
CA ASN A 296 -1.17 21.05 3.90
C ASN A 296 -1.40 21.68 5.28
N PRO A 297 -2.55 22.34 5.50
CA PRO A 297 -2.89 22.95 6.79
C PRO A 297 -2.92 21.98 7.98
N GLN A 298 -3.18 20.70 7.75
CA GLN A 298 -3.43 19.71 8.80
C GLN A 298 -2.16 19.01 9.32
N GLY A 299 -0.97 19.32 8.80
CA GLY A 299 0.27 18.77 9.37
C GLY A 299 0.94 17.66 8.56
N ASN A 300 0.52 17.34 7.34
CA ASN A 300 1.22 16.33 6.55
C ASN A 300 2.63 16.80 6.21
N LYS A 301 3.63 16.00 6.60
CA LYS A 301 5.00 16.11 6.07
C LYS A 301 5.14 15.30 4.79
N GLN A 302 5.59 15.93 3.71
CA GLN A 302 5.67 15.37 2.36
C GLN A 302 7.02 15.71 1.70
N PRO A 303 7.53 14.87 0.77
CA PRO A 303 8.83 15.06 0.14
C PRO A 303 9.06 16.48 -0.40
N VAL A 304 10.12 17.12 0.09
CA VAL A 304 10.46 18.53 -0.19
C VAL A 304 10.65 18.80 -1.69
N ALA A 305 11.20 17.83 -2.42
CA ALA A 305 11.51 17.96 -3.85
C ALA A 305 10.27 18.23 -4.72
N VAL A 306 9.07 17.81 -4.30
CA VAL A 306 7.84 17.94 -5.10
C VAL A 306 6.74 18.75 -4.42
N THR A 307 6.88 19.00 -3.12
CA THR A 307 5.85 19.64 -2.29
C THR A 307 6.03 21.16 -2.31
N ARG A 308 4.95 21.88 -2.62
CA ARG A 308 4.85 23.32 -2.35
C ARG A 308 4.59 23.48 -0.86
N ARG A 309 5.50 24.14 -0.14
CA ARG A 309 5.39 24.26 1.31
C ARG A 309 4.14 25.04 1.68
N TYR A 310 3.32 24.50 2.57
CA TYR A 310 2.26 25.25 3.24
C TYR A 310 2.85 26.03 4.42
N ASP A 311 2.54 27.32 4.50
CA ASP A 311 2.93 28.20 5.59
C ASP A 311 1.71 28.51 6.47
N PRO A 312 1.66 28.00 7.71
CA PRO A 312 0.58 28.29 8.65
C PRO A 312 0.48 29.78 9.03
N GLY A 313 1.60 30.50 9.03
CA GLY A 313 1.64 31.91 9.42
C GLY A 313 0.93 32.81 8.41
N THR A 314 1.01 32.48 7.12
CA THR A 314 0.30 33.18 6.04
C THR A 314 -0.94 32.46 5.54
N SER A 315 -1.20 31.24 6.04
CA SER A 315 -2.27 30.33 5.58
C SER A 315 -2.27 30.14 4.07
N SER A 316 -1.07 30.01 3.49
CA SER A 316 -0.88 29.98 2.04
C SER A 316 0.13 28.92 1.61
N TYR A 317 0.07 28.52 0.35
CA TYR A 317 1.08 27.67 -0.26
C TYR A 317 2.19 28.51 -0.88
N GLU A 318 3.41 27.96 -0.86
CA GLU A 318 4.57 28.47 -1.59
C GLU A 318 4.23 28.68 -3.07
N SER A 319 4.59 29.85 -3.60
CA SER A 319 4.39 30.16 -5.01
C SER A 319 5.32 29.34 -5.91
N GLU A 320 4.92 29.14 -7.16
CA GLU A 320 5.72 28.36 -8.12
C GLU A 320 7.13 28.95 -8.33
N ALA A 321 7.27 30.28 -8.35
CA ALA A 321 8.57 30.93 -8.51
C ALA A 321 9.50 30.65 -7.32
N VAL A 322 8.97 30.64 -6.09
CA VAL A 322 9.75 30.33 -4.89
C VAL A 322 10.11 28.85 -4.85
N TYR A 323 9.16 27.96 -5.19
CA TYR A 323 9.42 26.52 -5.34
C TYR A 323 10.54 26.25 -6.36
N GLU A 324 10.46 26.82 -7.56
CA GLU A 324 11.48 26.63 -8.60
C GLU A 324 12.87 27.15 -8.18
N ALA A 325 12.92 28.33 -7.55
CA ALA A 325 14.16 28.89 -7.05
C ALA A 325 14.79 28.01 -5.96
N ARG A 326 13.98 27.46 -5.05
CA ARG A 326 14.42 26.55 -3.99
C ARG A 326 15.00 25.25 -4.58
N ILE A 327 14.28 24.60 -5.50
CA ILE A 327 14.76 23.37 -6.14
C ILE A 327 16.04 23.63 -6.92
N ARG A 328 16.11 24.70 -7.72
CA ARG A 328 17.32 25.04 -8.48
C ARG A 328 18.52 25.30 -7.57
N LYS A 329 18.33 26.07 -6.50
CA LYS A 329 19.39 26.38 -5.55
C LYS A 329 19.96 25.10 -4.95
N ASP A 330 19.09 24.22 -4.46
CA ASP A 330 19.51 22.97 -3.82
C ASP A 330 20.32 22.06 -4.75
N LEU A 331 19.77 21.77 -5.94
CA LEU A 331 20.41 20.89 -6.90
C LEU A 331 21.74 21.45 -7.40
N ALA A 332 21.82 22.78 -7.60
CA ALA A 332 23.06 23.45 -7.98
C ALA A 332 24.10 23.39 -6.85
N THR A 333 23.70 23.60 -5.60
CA THR A 333 24.58 23.48 -4.44
C THR A 333 25.19 22.09 -4.35
N ASN A 334 24.40 21.03 -4.47
CA ASN A 334 24.93 19.67 -4.44
C ASN A 334 25.90 19.39 -5.59
N SER A 335 25.53 19.75 -6.83
CA SER A 335 26.39 19.58 -8.01
C SER A 335 27.72 20.33 -7.88
N ASN A 336 27.70 21.56 -7.33
CA ASN A 336 28.91 22.35 -7.10
C ASN A 336 29.80 21.75 -6.02
N ILE A 337 29.24 21.32 -4.88
CA ILE A 337 30.03 20.67 -3.82
C ILE A 337 30.69 19.39 -4.36
N ILE A 338 29.96 18.54 -5.07
CA ILE A 338 30.54 17.32 -5.66
C ILE A 338 31.69 17.67 -6.62
N PHE A 339 31.52 18.69 -7.46
CA PHE A 339 32.57 19.15 -8.37
C PHE A 339 33.80 19.70 -7.64
N GLU A 340 33.60 20.53 -6.62
CA GLU A 340 34.69 21.10 -5.81
C GLU A 340 35.48 20.04 -5.06
N ARG A 341 34.80 18.98 -4.58
CA ARG A 341 35.41 17.93 -3.74
C ARG A 341 36.07 16.81 -4.56
N LEU A 342 35.51 16.48 -5.74
CA LEU A 342 35.89 15.31 -6.54
C LEU A 342 36.36 15.64 -7.96
N GLY A 343 36.23 16.88 -8.43
CA GLY A 343 36.61 17.28 -9.79
C GLY A 343 35.66 16.80 -10.90
N VAL A 344 34.58 16.09 -10.55
CA VAL A 344 33.56 15.58 -11.48
C VAL A 344 32.19 16.15 -11.16
N ARG A 345 31.38 16.46 -12.17
CA ARG A 345 29.97 16.85 -11.98
C ARG A 345 29.07 15.63 -12.09
N PRO A 346 28.08 15.47 -11.20
CA PRO A 346 27.10 14.41 -11.35
C PRO A 346 26.27 14.66 -12.62
N ARG A 347 26.04 13.60 -13.40
CA ARG A 347 25.06 13.59 -14.51
C ARG A 347 23.78 12.84 -14.17
N VAL A 348 23.78 12.22 -12.99
CA VAL A 348 22.70 11.40 -12.44
C VAL A 348 22.16 12.10 -11.21
N ILE A 349 20.82 12.20 -11.12
CA ILE A 349 20.10 12.50 -9.90
C ILE A 349 19.30 11.29 -9.45
N VAL A 350 19.41 10.95 -8.18
CA VAL A 350 18.52 9.98 -7.52
C VAL A 350 17.55 10.78 -6.67
N TRP A 351 16.25 10.58 -6.87
CA TRP A 351 15.24 11.39 -6.18
C TRP A 351 14.96 10.85 -4.77
N PRO A 352 15.10 11.66 -3.70
CA PRO A 352 14.70 11.29 -2.35
C PRO A 352 13.28 10.72 -2.31
N TYR A 353 13.11 9.57 -1.64
CA TYR A 353 11.84 8.83 -1.57
C TYR A 353 11.25 8.41 -2.93
N GLY A 354 12.05 8.48 -4.01
CA GLY A 354 11.58 8.34 -5.38
C GLY A 354 10.61 9.45 -5.82
N ALA A 355 10.56 10.58 -5.12
CA ALA A 355 9.60 11.66 -5.37
C ALA A 355 10.17 12.71 -6.32
N TYR A 356 9.54 12.85 -7.48
CA TYR A 356 9.97 13.78 -8.54
C TYR A 356 8.77 14.37 -9.28
N ASN A 357 9.01 15.48 -9.99
CA ASN A 357 8.04 16.07 -10.90
C ASN A 357 8.74 16.71 -12.12
N ALA A 358 7.95 17.15 -13.10
CA ALA A 358 8.49 17.67 -14.36
C ALA A 358 9.35 18.93 -14.15
N THR A 359 8.98 19.79 -13.19
CA THR A 359 9.74 21.01 -12.88
C THR A 359 11.12 20.67 -12.30
N ALA A 360 11.18 19.79 -11.30
CA ALA A 360 12.43 19.37 -10.69
C ALA A 360 13.33 18.61 -11.70
N GLN A 361 12.75 17.76 -12.54
CA GLN A 361 13.48 17.07 -13.62
C GLN A 361 14.04 18.04 -14.65
N ARG A 362 13.26 19.03 -15.10
CA ARG A 362 13.74 20.07 -16.02
C ARG A 362 14.93 20.82 -15.42
N ILE A 363 14.80 21.26 -14.16
CA ILE A 363 15.87 21.97 -13.46
C ILE A 363 17.12 21.08 -13.33
N ALA A 364 16.96 19.80 -12.98
CA ALA A 364 18.07 18.87 -12.92
C ALA A 364 18.79 18.73 -14.28
N ALA A 365 18.03 18.58 -15.37
CA ALA A 365 18.58 18.52 -16.73
C ALA A 365 19.33 19.80 -17.12
N GLU A 366 18.78 20.99 -16.81
CA GLU A 366 19.44 22.27 -17.03
C GLU A 366 20.76 22.42 -16.24
N LEU A 367 20.88 21.73 -15.10
CA LEU A 367 22.09 21.69 -14.26
C LEU A 367 23.05 20.55 -14.63
N GLY A 368 22.82 19.87 -15.77
CA GLY A 368 23.68 18.79 -16.27
C GLY A 368 23.35 17.40 -15.73
N MET A 369 22.22 17.22 -15.04
CA MET A 369 21.74 15.94 -14.50
C MET A 369 20.47 15.44 -15.23
N PRO A 370 20.54 15.05 -16.52
CA PRO A 370 19.36 14.61 -17.27
C PRO A 370 18.90 13.19 -16.92
N ILE A 371 19.72 12.40 -16.23
CA ILE A 371 19.42 11.02 -15.85
C ILE A 371 18.82 11.03 -14.45
N GLY A 372 17.59 10.52 -14.30
CA GLY A 372 16.87 10.54 -13.03
C GLY A 372 16.47 9.14 -12.61
N PHE A 373 16.85 8.72 -11.40
CA PHE A 373 16.40 7.46 -10.81
C PHE A 373 15.24 7.68 -9.84
N THR A 374 14.21 6.86 -9.98
CA THR A 374 12.95 6.93 -9.22
C THR A 374 12.73 5.63 -8.44
N LEU A 375 11.57 5.51 -7.79
CA LEU A 375 11.08 4.24 -7.23
C LEU A 375 9.79 3.79 -7.92
N ASP A 376 9.64 4.20 -9.19
CA ASP A 376 8.53 3.76 -10.02
C ASP A 376 8.64 2.28 -10.35
N ARG A 377 7.63 1.80 -11.06
CA ARG A 377 7.36 0.39 -11.27
C ARG A 377 7.42 -0.01 -12.75
N GLU A 378 7.89 0.88 -13.60
CA GLU A 378 7.93 0.66 -15.04
C GLU A 378 9.19 -0.10 -15.47
N PRO A 379 9.13 -0.92 -16.54
CA PRO A 379 10.32 -1.54 -17.11
C PRO A 379 11.30 -0.49 -17.66
N ASN A 380 12.62 -0.74 -17.53
CA ASN A 380 13.64 0.08 -18.18
C ASN A 380 14.11 -0.59 -19.46
N SER A 381 14.13 0.15 -20.57
CA SER A 381 14.58 -0.30 -21.90
C SER A 381 14.79 0.90 -22.82
N ASP A 382 15.12 0.72 -24.10
CA ASP A 382 15.30 1.86 -25.03
C ASP A 382 14.07 2.77 -25.16
N GLU A 383 12.88 2.22 -24.94
CA GLU A 383 11.62 2.97 -24.96
C GLU A 383 11.37 3.82 -23.70
N SER A 384 12.11 3.56 -22.61
CA SER A 384 11.93 4.27 -21.35
C SER A 384 12.78 5.55 -21.28
N SER A 385 12.24 6.61 -20.68
CA SER A 385 12.99 7.85 -20.47
C SER A 385 14.14 7.67 -19.48
N LEU A 386 15.31 8.24 -19.80
CA LEU A 386 16.45 8.30 -18.86
C LEU A 386 16.17 9.20 -17.66
N ALA A 387 15.20 10.11 -17.74
CA ALA A 387 14.84 10.99 -16.64
C ALA A 387 14.04 10.30 -15.53
N THR A 388 13.56 9.05 -15.76
CA THR A 388 12.67 8.29 -14.87
C THR A 388 13.03 6.81 -14.81
N ILE A 389 14.31 6.48 -14.62
CA ILE A 389 14.76 5.10 -14.48
C ILE A 389 14.17 4.50 -13.20
N SER A 390 13.35 3.46 -13.35
CA SER A 390 12.66 2.78 -12.26
C SER A 390 13.59 1.84 -11.50
N ARG A 391 13.49 1.82 -10.16
CA ARG A 391 14.30 0.98 -9.29
C ARG A 391 13.45 0.13 -8.34
N SER A 392 13.94 -1.05 -8.03
CA SER A 392 13.40 -1.89 -6.96
C SER A 392 14.14 -1.59 -5.67
N LEU A 393 13.41 -1.05 -4.68
CA LEU A 393 13.93 -0.79 -3.35
C LEU A 393 14.24 -2.11 -2.63
N ILE A 394 15.44 -2.22 -2.06
CA ILE A 394 15.86 -3.34 -1.23
C ILE A 394 15.72 -2.93 0.23
N GLY A 395 15.05 -3.76 1.03
CA GLY A 395 14.88 -3.56 2.46
C GLY A 395 15.33 -4.77 3.27
N HIS A 396 15.31 -4.63 4.60
CA HIS A 396 15.74 -5.65 5.56
C HIS A 396 15.08 -7.04 5.40
N ASP A 397 13.89 -7.10 4.80
CA ASP A 397 13.10 -8.31 4.55
C ASP A 397 13.26 -8.87 3.13
N THR A 398 14.06 -8.23 2.27
CA THR A 398 14.21 -8.62 0.87
C THR A 398 15.10 -9.86 0.71
N THR A 399 14.48 -10.98 0.34
CA THR A 399 15.17 -12.24 0.07
C THR A 399 15.63 -12.35 -1.39
N THR A 400 16.42 -13.39 -1.70
CA THR A 400 16.75 -13.71 -3.11
C THR A 400 15.52 -14.12 -3.93
N PHE A 401 14.47 -14.64 -3.29
CA PHE A 401 13.19 -14.90 -3.96
C PHE A 401 12.50 -13.60 -4.38
N ASP A 402 12.53 -12.58 -3.52
CA ASP A 402 11.95 -11.27 -3.83
C ASP A 402 12.72 -10.59 -4.96
N ILE A 403 14.06 -10.68 -4.95
CA ILE A 403 14.89 -10.22 -6.09
C ILE A 403 14.50 -10.97 -7.37
N ALA A 404 14.39 -12.30 -7.33
CA ALA A 404 13.99 -13.09 -8.49
C ALA A 404 12.59 -12.70 -9.01
N ALA A 405 11.66 -12.37 -8.11
CA ALA A 405 10.33 -11.91 -8.47
C ALA A 405 10.36 -10.49 -9.07
N ASN A 406 11.16 -9.59 -8.51
CA ASN A 406 11.31 -8.21 -8.98
C ASN A 406 11.98 -8.11 -10.36
N LEU A 407 12.89 -9.04 -10.69
CA LEU A 407 13.63 -9.06 -11.96
C LEU A 407 12.90 -9.79 -13.10
N ARG A 408 11.79 -10.48 -12.83
CA ARG A 408 10.98 -11.14 -13.87
C ARG A 408 10.05 -10.13 -14.55
N PRO A 409 9.67 -10.35 -15.83
CA PRO A 409 8.62 -9.56 -16.48
C PRO A 409 7.36 -9.54 -15.59
N ARG A 410 6.92 -8.33 -15.24
CA ARG A 410 5.85 -8.15 -14.24
C ARG A 410 4.51 -8.64 -14.80
N LYS A 411 3.93 -9.65 -14.14
CA LYS A 411 2.50 -9.94 -14.26
C LYS A 411 1.74 -8.85 -13.50
N ILE A 412 0.68 -8.29 -14.10
CA ILE A 412 -0.17 -7.32 -13.41
C ILE A 412 -0.76 -7.95 -12.15
N ALA A 413 -0.43 -7.38 -10.99
CA ALA A 413 -0.92 -7.86 -9.71
C ALA A 413 -2.45 -7.71 -9.63
N THR A 414 -3.12 -8.66 -8.97
CA THR A 414 -4.55 -8.56 -8.68
C THR A 414 -4.83 -7.26 -7.93
N GLN A 415 -5.89 -6.57 -8.34
CA GLN A 415 -6.31 -5.31 -7.73
C GLN A 415 -7.59 -5.52 -6.94
N ARG A 416 -7.62 -4.89 -5.76
CA ARG A 416 -8.75 -4.87 -4.85
C ARG A 416 -9.05 -3.42 -4.53
N VAL A 417 -10.24 -2.96 -4.87
CA VAL A 417 -10.58 -1.53 -4.87
C VAL A 417 -11.72 -1.26 -3.91
N ILE A 418 -11.60 -0.18 -3.14
CA ILE A 418 -12.73 0.40 -2.42
C ILE A 418 -12.89 1.86 -2.83
N THR A 419 -14.13 2.31 -3.03
CA THR A 419 -14.43 3.72 -3.31
C THR A 419 -15.05 4.39 -2.10
N VAL A 420 -14.47 5.52 -1.69
CA VAL A 420 -14.79 6.27 -0.47
C VAL A 420 -15.23 7.68 -0.84
N ASP A 421 -16.39 8.10 -0.32
CA ASP A 421 -16.91 9.45 -0.49
C ASP A 421 -16.56 10.31 0.73
N LEU A 422 -15.59 11.21 0.57
CA LEU A 422 -15.14 12.07 1.66
C LEU A 422 -16.25 13.01 2.15
N SER A 423 -17.17 13.42 1.27
CA SER A 423 -18.29 14.30 1.64
C SER A 423 -19.35 13.60 2.49
N ARG A 424 -19.31 12.28 2.57
CA ARG A 424 -20.15 11.49 3.48
C ARG A 424 -19.39 11.15 4.75
N GLU A 425 -18.17 10.66 4.60
CA GLU A 425 -17.42 10.11 5.72
C GLU A 425 -16.82 11.19 6.62
N MET A 426 -16.57 12.40 6.10
CA MET A 426 -15.89 13.49 6.82
C MET A 426 -16.79 14.68 7.18
N VAL A 427 -18.11 14.49 7.37
CA VAL A 427 -19.05 15.57 7.73
C VAL A 427 -19.53 15.46 9.18
N GLY A 428 -19.46 16.58 9.91
CA GLY A 428 -20.05 16.69 11.25
C GLY A 428 -19.50 17.78 12.17
N PHE A 429 -18.36 18.41 11.88
CA PHE A 429 -17.75 19.41 12.76
C PHE A 429 -17.14 20.55 11.95
N SER A 430 -17.13 21.76 12.52
CA SER A 430 -16.54 22.97 11.95
C SER A 430 -15.02 22.89 11.75
N ASP A 431 -14.38 21.80 12.21
CA ASP A 431 -12.95 21.54 12.14
C ASP A 431 -12.68 20.10 11.63
N PHE A 432 -11.46 19.85 11.16
CA PHE A 432 -10.98 18.54 10.72
C PHE A 432 -11.24 17.45 11.80
N ASP A 433 -12.03 16.43 11.45
CA ASP A 433 -12.30 15.29 12.36
C ASP A 433 -11.25 14.18 12.17
N GLU A 434 -10.23 14.18 13.04
CA GLU A 434 -9.22 13.10 13.12
C GLU A 434 -9.86 11.72 13.35
N SER A 435 -11.03 11.64 13.99
CA SER A 435 -11.75 10.38 14.22
C SER A 435 -12.28 9.79 12.90
N ALA A 436 -12.74 10.65 11.98
CA ALA A 436 -13.17 10.22 10.65
C ALA A 436 -12.00 9.70 9.82
N LEU A 437 -10.83 10.36 9.88
CA LEU A 437 -9.61 9.85 9.24
C LEU A 437 -9.19 8.51 9.85
N ALA A 438 -9.20 8.38 11.18
CA ALA A 438 -8.86 7.14 11.88
C ALA A 438 -9.74 5.98 11.40
N LEU A 439 -11.05 6.22 11.25
CA LEU A 439 -11.99 5.23 10.75
C LEU A 439 -11.68 4.78 9.32
N ILE A 440 -11.38 5.73 8.40
CA ILE A 440 -10.99 5.40 7.02
C ILE A 440 -9.70 4.56 7.00
N LEU A 441 -8.73 4.89 7.86
CA LEU A 441 -7.48 4.14 7.99
C LEU A 441 -7.70 2.74 8.56
N GLU A 442 -8.44 2.60 9.65
CA GLU A 442 -8.77 1.31 10.27
C GLU A 442 -9.53 0.41 9.30
N ARG A 443 -10.50 0.97 8.57
CA ARG A 443 -11.23 0.27 7.52
C ARG A 443 -10.30 -0.25 6.45
N THR A 444 -9.40 0.61 5.96
CA THR A 444 -8.43 0.25 4.91
C THR A 444 -7.46 -0.82 5.39
N LEU A 445 -6.92 -0.71 6.61
CA LEU A 445 -6.03 -1.70 7.21
C LEU A 445 -6.71 -3.05 7.47
N SER A 446 -7.99 -3.04 7.81
CA SER A 446 -8.80 -4.25 8.02
C SER A 446 -9.06 -4.99 6.71
N LEU A 447 -9.42 -4.24 5.65
CA LEU A 447 -9.75 -4.80 4.35
C LEU A 447 -8.50 -5.14 3.51
N LYS A 448 -7.41 -4.40 3.69
CA LYS A 448 -6.17 -4.48 2.90
C LYS A 448 -6.44 -4.43 1.37
N PRO A 449 -7.15 -3.42 0.86
CA PRO A 449 -7.29 -3.23 -0.58
C PRO A 449 -5.94 -2.83 -1.18
N SER A 450 -5.78 -2.96 -2.50
CA SER A 450 -4.60 -2.43 -3.20
C SER A 450 -4.80 -0.98 -3.66
N ILE A 451 -6.04 -0.56 -3.89
CA ILE A 451 -6.42 0.78 -4.33
C ILE A 451 -7.57 1.32 -3.47
N VAL A 452 -7.49 2.58 -3.09
CA VAL A 452 -8.61 3.35 -2.54
C VAL A 452 -8.91 4.48 -3.51
N ILE A 453 -10.15 4.56 -4.02
CA ILE A 453 -10.63 5.68 -4.83
C ILE A 453 -11.31 6.68 -3.90
N LEU A 454 -10.88 7.94 -3.93
CA LEU A 454 -11.47 9.02 -3.15
C LEU A 454 -12.34 9.92 -4.04
N ARG A 455 -13.57 10.16 -3.62
CA ARG A 455 -14.42 11.24 -4.14
C ARG A 455 -14.27 12.45 -3.23
N ALA A 456 -13.84 13.57 -3.82
CA ALA A 456 -13.51 14.80 -3.09
C ALA A 456 -14.40 15.99 -3.49
N SER A 457 -15.59 15.73 -4.02
CA SER A 457 -16.62 16.72 -4.30
C SER A 457 -17.69 16.69 -3.19
N GLY A 458 -18.07 17.86 -2.67
CA GLY A 458 -19.18 18.02 -1.72
C GLY A 458 -20.55 17.86 -2.38
N LYS A 459 -21.59 17.61 -1.57
CA LYS A 459 -22.98 17.49 -2.06
C LYS A 459 -23.52 18.83 -2.58
N ASN A 460 -24.24 18.78 -3.71
CA ASN A 460 -25.07 19.88 -4.21
C ASN A 460 -26.27 20.10 -3.27
N VAL A 461 -26.56 21.34 -2.92
CA VAL A 461 -27.87 21.74 -2.37
C VAL A 461 -28.48 22.80 -3.30
N GLY A 462 -29.33 22.35 -4.23
CA GLY A 462 -30.18 23.22 -5.07
C GLY A 462 -29.70 23.45 -6.52
N PRO A 463 -30.61 23.89 -7.41
CA PRO A 463 -30.38 24.01 -8.85
C PRO A 463 -29.36 25.09 -9.28
N ASN A 464 -28.95 25.96 -8.35
CA ASN A 464 -27.98 27.04 -8.58
C ASN A 464 -26.72 26.94 -7.70
N ALA A 465 -26.55 25.86 -6.92
CA ALA A 465 -25.36 25.69 -6.10
C ALA A 465 -24.21 25.16 -6.96
N ARG A 466 -23.15 25.97 -7.14
CA ARG A 466 -21.85 25.42 -7.52
C ARG A 466 -21.42 24.52 -6.36
N GLY A 467 -21.31 23.20 -6.58
CA GLY A 467 -20.79 22.27 -5.56
C GLY A 467 -19.46 22.77 -4.99
N SER A 468 -19.08 22.28 -3.81
CA SER A 468 -17.77 22.61 -3.20
C SER A 468 -16.78 21.49 -3.38
N PHE A 469 -15.49 21.78 -3.39
CA PHE A 469 -14.44 20.77 -3.38
C PHE A 469 -13.83 20.61 -1.98
N LEU A 470 -13.34 19.39 -1.73
CA LEU A 470 -12.64 19.01 -0.51
C LEU A 470 -11.11 19.09 -0.67
N PHE A 471 -10.65 19.96 -1.57
CA PHE A 471 -9.25 20.25 -1.82
C PHE A 471 -9.09 21.69 -2.27
N TRP A 472 -7.94 22.29 -1.96
CA TRP A 472 -7.65 23.67 -2.36
C TRP A 472 -7.65 23.81 -3.89
N ASN A 473 -8.34 24.84 -4.38
CA ASN A 473 -8.32 25.29 -5.77
C ASN A 473 -8.83 26.74 -5.84
N SER A 474 -8.58 27.44 -6.94
CA SER A 474 -8.93 28.86 -7.13
C SER A 474 -10.26 29.11 -7.85
N VAL A 475 -10.92 28.07 -8.35
CA VAL A 475 -12.09 28.19 -9.25
C VAL A 475 -13.41 27.87 -8.56
N VAL A 476 -13.44 26.77 -7.81
CA VAL A 476 -14.62 26.19 -7.16
C VAL A 476 -14.50 26.40 -5.64
N PRO A 477 -15.58 26.83 -4.95
CA PRO A 477 -15.56 27.00 -3.51
C PRO A 477 -15.01 25.78 -2.77
N VAL A 478 -14.10 26.01 -1.82
CA VAL A 478 -13.48 24.95 -1.01
C VAL A 478 -14.23 24.85 0.31
N SER A 479 -14.89 23.72 0.57
CA SER A 479 -15.59 23.51 1.86
C SER A 479 -14.66 23.01 2.95
N ALA A 480 -13.63 22.25 2.59
CA ALA A 480 -12.53 21.86 3.46
C ALA A 480 -11.32 21.40 2.62
N ASN A 481 -10.09 21.47 3.13
CA ASN A 481 -8.90 21.04 2.37
C ASN A 481 -8.43 19.62 2.77
N LEU A 482 -9.27 18.61 2.58
CA LEU A 482 -9.11 17.27 3.18
C LEU A 482 -8.38 16.26 2.30
N LEU A 483 -8.47 16.39 0.97
CA LEU A 483 -7.99 15.37 0.03
C LEU A 483 -6.52 15.02 0.27
N ASN A 484 -5.62 16.01 0.30
CA ASN A 484 -4.21 15.76 0.54
C ASN A 484 -3.97 15.11 1.91
N ARG A 485 -4.73 15.51 2.94
CA ARG A 485 -4.65 14.93 4.30
C ARG A 485 -4.94 13.44 4.26
N VAL A 486 -6.09 13.05 3.72
CA VAL A 486 -6.54 11.65 3.66
C VAL A 486 -5.66 10.82 2.73
N ALA A 487 -5.38 11.32 1.53
CA ALA A 487 -4.63 10.58 0.52
C ALA A 487 -3.20 10.24 0.98
N TRP A 488 -2.51 11.21 1.59
CA TRP A 488 -1.16 10.99 2.12
C TRP A 488 -1.14 9.99 3.27
N GLN A 489 -2.11 10.08 4.19
CA GLN A 489 -2.18 9.19 5.36
C GLN A 489 -2.52 7.75 4.94
N LEU A 490 -3.42 7.57 3.97
CA LEU A 490 -3.69 6.25 3.38
C LEU A 490 -2.44 5.66 2.72
N ARG A 491 -1.71 6.46 1.94
CA ARG A 491 -0.46 6.02 1.31
C ARG A 491 0.58 5.61 2.35
N THR A 492 0.87 6.45 3.34
CA THR A 492 2.01 6.26 4.25
C THR A 492 1.72 5.30 5.40
N ARG A 493 0.47 5.21 5.88
CA ARG A 493 0.11 4.37 7.03
C ARG A 493 -0.62 3.08 6.65
N ALA A 494 -1.34 3.07 5.52
CA ALA A 494 -2.03 1.86 5.05
C ALA A 494 -1.37 1.22 3.81
N GLY A 495 -0.38 1.87 3.19
CA GLY A 495 0.39 1.30 2.07
C GLY A 495 -0.42 1.12 0.78
N VAL A 496 -1.55 1.81 0.64
CA VAL A 496 -2.45 1.69 -0.52
C VAL A 496 -2.17 2.73 -1.58
N ARG A 497 -2.47 2.41 -2.84
CA ARG A 497 -2.48 3.41 -3.91
C ARG A 497 -3.78 4.19 -3.85
N VAL A 498 -3.68 5.52 -3.82
CA VAL A 498 -4.87 6.38 -3.78
C VAL A 498 -5.17 6.92 -5.17
N PHE A 499 -6.39 6.68 -5.63
CA PHE A 499 -6.91 7.27 -6.86
C PHE A 499 -7.92 8.36 -6.50
N VAL A 500 -8.04 9.39 -7.33
CA VAL A 500 -9.01 10.47 -7.14
C VAL A 500 -10.01 10.44 -8.29
N GLU A 501 -11.29 10.55 -7.98
CA GLU A 501 -12.32 10.70 -9.00
C GLU A 501 -12.30 12.11 -9.61
N ASP A 502 -12.32 12.21 -10.94
CA ASP A 502 -12.39 13.46 -11.68
C ASP A 502 -13.65 14.25 -11.30
N PRO A 503 -13.53 15.38 -10.58
CA PRO A 503 -14.68 16.14 -10.12
C PRO A 503 -15.13 17.20 -11.13
N THR A 504 -14.55 17.25 -12.34
CA THR A 504 -14.63 18.42 -13.24
C THR A 504 -15.48 18.20 -14.49
N ALA A 505 -16.21 17.08 -14.58
CA ALA A 505 -16.90 16.67 -15.80
C ALA A 505 -17.87 17.72 -16.39
N SER A 506 -18.40 18.63 -15.57
CA SER A 506 -19.35 19.69 -15.97
C SER A 506 -18.72 21.09 -16.10
N MET A 507 -17.41 21.21 -16.03
CA MET A 507 -16.70 22.50 -16.03
C MET A 507 -16.30 22.95 -17.44
N SER A 508 -16.07 24.25 -17.61
CA SER A 508 -15.43 24.78 -18.83
C SER A 508 -14.01 24.21 -18.97
N GLU A 509 -13.48 24.14 -20.19
CA GLU A 509 -12.13 23.61 -20.43
C GLU A 509 -11.05 24.38 -19.66
N GLN A 510 -11.16 25.72 -19.62
CA GLN A 510 -10.22 26.59 -18.91
C GLN A 510 -10.28 26.38 -17.39
N ASP A 511 -11.48 26.33 -16.82
CA ASP A 511 -11.68 26.09 -15.40
C ASP A 511 -11.19 24.70 -15.00
N ARG A 512 -11.49 23.70 -15.82
CA ARG A 512 -11.04 22.31 -15.65
C ARG A 512 -9.52 22.23 -15.64
N LEU A 513 -8.84 22.88 -16.59
CA LEU A 513 -7.38 22.90 -16.66
C LEU A 513 -6.75 23.54 -15.43
N THR A 514 -7.32 24.65 -14.95
CA THR A 514 -6.87 25.32 -13.71
C THR A 514 -7.03 24.38 -12.51
N VAL A 515 -8.22 23.80 -12.31
CA VAL A 515 -8.48 22.87 -11.20
C VAL A 515 -7.56 21.65 -11.27
N PHE A 516 -7.33 21.06 -12.44
CA PHE A 516 -6.45 19.90 -12.57
C PHE A 516 -4.99 20.25 -12.26
N THR A 517 -4.54 21.44 -12.68
CA THR A 517 -3.21 21.93 -12.35
C THR A 517 -3.03 22.04 -10.84
N GLU A 518 -4.01 22.61 -10.14
CA GLU A 518 -3.97 22.80 -8.68
C GLU A 518 -4.18 21.49 -7.91
N LEU A 519 -5.04 20.61 -8.43
CA LEU A 519 -5.24 19.26 -7.91
C LEU A 519 -3.90 18.51 -7.85
N GLY A 520 -3.13 18.51 -8.95
CA GLY A 520 -1.81 17.87 -9.00
C GLY A 520 -0.72 18.61 -8.19
N ARG A 521 -0.82 19.92 -8.00
CA ARG A 521 0.19 20.69 -7.23
C ARG A 521 0.12 20.43 -5.73
N TYR A 522 -1.09 20.37 -5.17
CA TYR A 522 -1.30 20.44 -3.72
C TYR A 522 -1.78 19.13 -3.08
N ASN A 523 -1.95 18.06 -3.87
CA ASN A 523 -2.42 16.78 -3.38
C ASN A 523 -1.53 15.65 -3.86
N PHE A 524 -1.27 14.66 -3.01
CA PHE A 524 -0.54 13.44 -3.40
C PHE A 524 -1.48 12.28 -3.68
N PHE A 525 -1.45 11.76 -4.90
CA PHE A 525 -2.21 10.58 -5.31
C PHE A 525 -1.50 9.83 -6.44
N ALA A 526 -1.88 8.58 -6.66
CA ALA A 526 -1.26 7.68 -7.63
C ALA A 526 -2.00 7.62 -8.98
N GLY A 527 -3.30 7.97 -9.00
CA GLY A 527 -4.06 7.91 -10.23
C GLY A 527 -5.36 8.70 -10.24
N LEU A 528 -5.95 8.85 -11.41
CA LEU A 528 -7.22 9.55 -11.63
C LEU A 528 -8.26 8.61 -12.23
N VAL A 529 -9.47 8.60 -11.67
CA VAL A 529 -10.63 7.91 -12.24
C VAL A 529 -11.44 8.91 -13.06
N ARG A 530 -11.53 8.66 -14.37
CA ARG A 530 -12.21 9.50 -15.35
C ARG A 530 -13.68 9.12 -15.46
N GLY A 531 -14.53 10.13 -15.67
CA GLY A 531 -15.96 9.95 -15.88
C GLY A 531 -16.30 9.28 -17.22
N GLU A 532 -17.55 8.82 -17.35
CA GLU A 532 -18.03 8.04 -18.51
C GLU A 532 -18.03 8.77 -19.85
N ASN A 533 -18.09 10.10 -19.84
CA ASN A 533 -18.27 10.93 -21.04
C ASN A 533 -16.97 11.58 -21.52
N THR A 534 -15.81 11.20 -20.95
CA THR A 534 -14.54 11.83 -21.29
C THR A 534 -14.00 11.25 -22.61
N GLN A 535 -14.18 11.97 -23.71
CA GLN A 535 -13.90 11.49 -25.07
C GLN A 535 -12.40 11.47 -25.47
N LEU A 536 -11.55 12.24 -24.80
CA LEU A 536 -10.12 12.31 -25.13
C LEU A 536 -9.37 11.07 -24.63
N ALA A 537 -8.37 10.59 -25.39
CA ALA A 537 -7.41 9.65 -24.84
C ALA A 537 -6.66 10.30 -23.67
N ALA A 538 -6.39 9.56 -22.60
CA ALA A 538 -5.71 10.11 -21.41
C ALA A 538 -4.35 10.75 -21.73
N ALA A 539 -3.66 10.27 -22.77
CA ALA A 539 -2.38 10.79 -23.22
C ALA A 539 -2.45 12.20 -23.84
N THR A 540 -3.62 12.60 -24.35
CA THR A 540 -3.80 13.89 -25.06
C THR A 540 -4.71 14.87 -24.32
N ASP A 541 -5.23 14.49 -23.14
CA ASP A 541 -6.09 15.35 -22.32
C ASP A 541 -5.24 16.43 -21.62
N PRO A 542 -5.43 17.73 -21.90
CA PRO A 542 -4.62 18.81 -21.33
C PRO A 542 -4.66 18.86 -19.80
N GLY A 543 -5.81 18.51 -19.21
CA GLY A 543 -5.95 18.40 -17.76
C GLY A 543 -5.07 17.29 -17.22
N ILE A 544 -5.16 16.08 -17.79
CA ILE A 544 -4.34 14.94 -17.33
C ILE A 544 -2.85 15.26 -17.44
N MET A 545 -2.44 15.90 -18.53
CA MET A 545 -1.06 16.36 -18.70
C MET A 545 -0.67 17.39 -17.65
N ALA A 546 -1.59 18.26 -17.22
CA ALA A 546 -1.34 19.19 -16.11
C ALA A 546 -1.11 18.50 -14.77
N ILE A 547 -1.86 17.43 -14.47
CA ILE A 547 -1.63 16.60 -13.28
C ILE A 547 -0.29 15.88 -13.41
N LYS A 548 0.00 15.29 -14.58
CA LYS A 548 1.25 14.56 -14.85
C LYS A 548 2.51 15.41 -14.70
N ARG A 549 2.44 16.74 -14.89
CA ARG A 549 3.56 17.64 -14.58
C ARG A 549 3.99 17.56 -13.11
N ASN A 550 3.07 17.27 -12.19
CA ASN A 550 3.36 17.09 -10.77
C ASN A 550 3.41 15.62 -10.32
N HIS A 551 2.74 14.72 -11.05
CA HIS A 551 2.75 13.28 -10.83
C HIS A 551 3.08 12.53 -12.13
N PRO A 552 4.36 12.43 -12.54
CA PRO A 552 4.68 11.86 -13.86
C PRO A 552 4.27 10.39 -14.02
N ALA A 553 4.27 9.62 -12.93
CA ALA A 553 3.80 8.23 -12.89
C ALA A 553 2.27 8.08 -12.71
N LEU A 554 1.48 9.16 -12.91
CA LEU A 554 0.02 9.12 -12.73
C LEU A 554 -0.63 8.06 -13.64
N GLU A 555 -1.32 7.11 -13.00
CA GLU A 555 -2.16 6.13 -13.68
C GLU A 555 -3.54 6.72 -13.97
N THR A 556 -4.19 6.24 -15.03
CA THR A 556 -5.58 6.62 -15.34
C THR A 556 -6.47 5.40 -15.37
N MET A 557 -7.70 5.60 -14.89
CA MET A 557 -8.74 4.59 -14.85
C MET A 557 -10.00 5.16 -15.50
N GLN A 558 -10.53 4.50 -16.52
CA GLN A 558 -11.75 4.91 -17.20
C GLN A 558 -12.95 4.22 -16.56
N ARG A 559 -13.90 5.00 -16.03
CA ARG A 559 -15.17 4.42 -15.55
C ARG A 559 -16.08 4.08 -16.72
N VAL A 560 -16.69 2.91 -16.62
CA VAL A 560 -17.77 2.45 -17.50
C VAL A 560 -18.87 1.86 -16.63
N THR A 561 -20.08 2.39 -16.72
CA THR A 561 -21.22 1.89 -15.93
C THR A 561 -22.09 0.95 -16.73
N LEU A 562 -22.35 -0.21 -16.15
CA LEU A 562 -23.25 -1.23 -16.66
C LEU A 562 -24.48 -1.33 -15.74
N GLU A 563 -25.62 -0.86 -16.25
CA GLU A 563 -26.92 -1.09 -15.65
C GLU A 563 -27.35 -2.55 -15.92
N ALA A 564 -27.20 -3.41 -14.92
CA ALA A 564 -27.39 -4.84 -15.00
C ALA A 564 -28.84 -5.24 -14.65
N GLN A 565 -29.46 -5.95 -15.58
CA GLN A 565 -30.74 -6.63 -15.38
C GLN A 565 -30.47 -8.08 -14.93
N CYS A 566 -30.30 -8.27 -13.62
CA CYS A 566 -30.03 -9.57 -13.03
C CYS A 566 -31.28 -10.48 -13.09
N GLY A 567 -31.22 -11.58 -13.85
CA GLY A 567 -32.31 -12.57 -13.94
C GLY A 567 -32.32 -13.38 -15.24
N GLU A 568 -31.74 -12.85 -16.31
CA GLU A 568 -31.58 -13.53 -17.60
C GLU A 568 -30.10 -13.55 -18.00
N THR A 569 -29.62 -14.63 -18.64
CA THR A 569 -28.26 -14.65 -19.20
C THR A 569 -28.10 -13.58 -20.27
N LEU A 570 -26.96 -12.90 -20.30
CA LEU A 570 -26.69 -11.89 -21.34
C LEU A 570 -26.66 -12.54 -22.74
N PRO A 571 -27.09 -11.84 -23.80
CA PRO A 571 -27.04 -12.37 -25.17
C PRO A 571 -25.62 -12.79 -25.56
N THR A 572 -25.49 -13.75 -26.48
CA THR A 572 -24.17 -14.19 -26.97
C THR A 572 -23.45 -13.05 -27.71
N PRO A 573 -22.11 -12.99 -27.66
CA PRO A 573 -21.31 -11.95 -28.33
C PRO A 573 -21.72 -11.67 -29.79
N ASP A 574 -22.13 -12.73 -30.52
CA ASP A 574 -22.52 -12.66 -31.93
C ASP A 574 -24.02 -12.48 -32.18
N SER A 575 -24.80 -12.11 -31.16
CA SER A 575 -26.24 -11.86 -31.35
C SER A 575 -26.48 -10.52 -32.03
N ALA A 576 -27.47 -10.46 -32.94
CA ALA A 576 -27.91 -9.18 -33.54
C ALA A 576 -28.39 -8.17 -32.48
N LYS A 577 -28.83 -8.67 -31.31
CA LYS A 577 -29.20 -7.88 -30.13
C LYS A 577 -28.01 -7.17 -29.46
N LEU A 578 -26.79 -7.72 -29.55
CA LEU A 578 -25.55 -7.09 -29.08
C LEU A 578 -24.93 -6.16 -30.13
N ARG A 579 -25.27 -6.33 -31.42
CA ARG A 579 -24.79 -5.51 -32.55
C ARG A 579 -25.60 -4.23 -32.79
N SER A 580 -26.80 -4.07 -32.23
CA SER A 580 -27.61 -2.84 -32.35
C SER A 580 -27.18 -1.78 -31.32
N ALA A 581 -27.70 -0.54 -31.41
CA ALA A 581 -27.29 0.62 -30.60
C ALA A 581 -27.38 0.46 -29.06
N ARG A 582 -27.91 -0.66 -28.54
CA ARG A 582 -27.48 -1.25 -27.25
C ARG A 582 -26.22 -2.06 -27.54
N ASN A 583 -25.05 -1.43 -27.55
CA ASN A 583 -24.37 -1.32 -26.28
C ASN A 583 -23.31 -0.22 -26.29
N ALA A 584 -23.73 1.05 -26.27
CA ALA A 584 -22.82 2.16 -26.02
C ALA A 584 -21.92 1.91 -24.79
N THR A 585 -22.39 1.20 -23.76
CA THR A 585 -21.57 0.75 -22.62
C THR A 585 -20.48 -0.27 -23.00
N TYR A 586 -20.77 -1.29 -23.80
CA TYR A 586 -19.77 -2.31 -24.13
C TYR A 586 -18.81 -1.85 -25.23
N SER A 587 -19.26 -0.98 -26.14
CA SER A 587 -18.38 -0.26 -27.06
C SER A 587 -17.41 0.62 -26.28
N ARG A 588 -17.92 1.42 -25.33
CA ARG A 588 -17.07 2.22 -24.41
C ARG A 588 -16.12 1.34 -23.59
N TRP A 589 -16.58 0.19 -23.12
CA TRP A 589 -15.71 -0.77 -22.43
C TRP A 589 -14.58 -1.27 -23.34
N ARG A 590 -14.90 -1.70 -24.56
CA ARG A 590 -13.93 -2.16 -25.55
C ARG A 590 -12.91 -1.06 -25.88
N GLU A 591 -13.38 0.16 -26.12
CA GLU A 591 -12.53 1.33 -26.36
C GLU A 591 -11.62 1.61 -25.17
N ALA A 592 -12.17 1.59 -23.95
CA ALA A 592 -11.40 1.84 -22.73
C ALA A 592 -10.31 0.79 -22.50
N VAL A 593 -10.58 -0.49 -22.77
CA VAL A 593 -9.58 -1.56 -22.70
C VAL A 593 -8.50 -1.38 -23.77
N ALA A 594 -8.87 -0.95 -24.98
CA ALA A 594 -7.93 -0.73 -26.08
C ALA A 594 -6.97 0.45 -25.84
N LEU A 595 -7.33 1.42 -24.99
CA LEU A 595 -6.49 2.56 -24.63
C LEU A 595 -5.35 2.22 -23.64
N ASN A 596 -5.17 0.94 -23.28
CA ASN A 596 -4.16 0.45 -22.33
C ASN A 596 -4.23 1.07 -20.90
N SER A 597 -5.31 1.77 -20.57
CA SER A 597 -5.62 2.27 -19.22
C SER A 597 -6.34 1.21 -18.37
N TRP A 598 -6.47 1.44 -17.06
CA TRP A 598 -7.38 0.65 -16.23
C TRP A 598 -8.84 0.94 -16.61
N VAL A 599 -9.71 -0.05 -16.55
CA VAL A 599 -11.16 0.13 -16.68
C VAL A 599 -11.82 -0.20 -15.35
N LEU A 600 -12.59 0.74 -14.82
CA LEU A 600 -13.49 0.50 -13.69
C LEU A 600 -14.88 0.21 -14.25
N LEU A 601 -15.21 -1.07 -14.42
CA LEU A 601 -16.53 -1.51 -14.84
C LEU A 601 -17.46 -1.52 -13.61
N GLN A 602 -18.21 -0.44 -13.44
CA GLN A 602 -19.16 -0.29 -12.34
C GLN A 602 -20.47 -1.00 -12.71
N VAL A 603 -20.79 -2.06 -11.98
CA VAL A 603 -22.02 -2.84 -12.18
C VAL A 603 -23.07 -2.36 -11.18
N ARG A 604 -24.13 -1.74 -11.72
CA ARG A 604 -25.30 -1.30 -10.98
C ARG A 604 -26.43 -2.25 -11.21
N ALA A 605 -27.02 -2.78 -10.15
CA ALA A 605 -28.19 -3.62 -10.23
C ALA A 605 -29.09 -3.34 -9.04
N SER A 606 -30.40 -3.26 -9.27
CA SER A 606 -31.39 -3.16 -8.20
C SER A 606 -31.44 -4.39 -7.31
N GLN A 607 -31.03 -5.55 -7.83
CA GLN A 607 -30.98 -6.82 -7.11
C GLN A 607 -29.69 -7.58 -7.47
N PRO A 608 -28.52 -7.12 -7.03
CA PRO A 608 -27.23 -7.63 -7.48
C PRO A 608 -27.03 -9.10 -7.09
N ALA A 609 -27.63 -9.54 -5.98
CA ALA A 609 -27.63 -10.95 -5.58
C ALA A 609 -28.33 -11.89 -6.58
N ARG A 610 -29.18 -11.39 -7.49
CA ARG A 610 -29.80 -12.18 -8.56
C ARG A 610 -28.88 -12.39 -9.77
N CYS A 611 -27.74 -11.69 -9.85
CA CYS A 611 -26.76 -11.92 -10.90
C CYS A 611 -26.02 -13.23 -10.59
N THR A 612 -26.58 -14.33 -11.10
CA THR A 612 -26.05 -15.69 -10.93
C THR A 612 -24.68 -15.85 -11.56
N VAL A 613 -23.97 -16.92 -11.20
CA VAL A 613 -22.68 -17.25 -11.84
C VAL A 613 -22.80 -17.35 -13.37
N LEU A 614 -23.94 -17.82 -13.91
CA LEU A 614 -24.17 -17.88 -15.36
C LEU A 614 -24.23 -16.50 -15.99
N TRP A 615 -24.86 -15.52 -15.34
CA TRP A 615 -24.87 -14.13 -15.79
C TRP A 615 -23.45 -13.57 -15.89
N TRP A 616 -22.65 -13.79 -14.84
CA TRP A 616 -21.25 -13.37 -14.80
C TRP A 616 -20.39 -14.09 -15.85
N GLN A 617 -20.65 -15.37 -16.12
CA GLN A 617 -19.99 -16.11 -17.20
C GLN A 617 -20.37 -15.56 -18.57
N SER A 618 -21.63 -15.16 -18.80
CA SER A 618 -22.01 -14.47 -20.03
C SER A 618 -21.31 -13.11 -20.17
N LEU A 619 -21.17 -12.35 -19.08
CA LEU A 619 -20.42 -11.08 -19.09
C LEU A 619 -18.93 -11.32 -19.39
N ALA A 620 -18.32 -12.32 -18.78
CA ALA A 620 -16.94 -12.73 -19.04
C ALA A 620 -16.74 -13.21 -20.50
N ALA A 621 -17.72 -13.88 -21.09
CA ALA A 621 -17.68 -14.28 -22.49
C ALA A 621 -17.70 -13.07 -23.44
N ILE A 622 -18.43 -11.99 -23.09
CA ILE A 622 -18.38 -10.72 -23.83
C ILE A 622 -17.01 -10.05 -23.64
N ALA A 623 -16.51 -10.01 -22.40
CA ALA A 623 -15.19 -9.47 -22.07
C ALA A 623 -14.07 -10.17 -22.85
N ALA A 624 -14.18 -11.50 -23.02
CA ALA A 624 -13.22 -12.33 -23.74
C ALA A 624 -13.07 -11.97 -25.23
N THR A 625 -13.96 -11.16 -25.80
CA THR A 625 -13.79 -10.58 -27.14
C THR A 625 -12.83 -9.39 -27.18
N MET A 626 -12.37 -8.90 -26.03
CA MET A 626 -11.49 -7.75 -25.88
C MET A 626 -10.08 -8.22 -25.48
N PRO A 627 -9.01 -7.75 -26.12
CA PRO A 627 -7.64 -8.11 -25.72
C PRO A 627 -7.35 -7.61 -24.30
N ASP A 628 -6.57 -8.37 -23.52
CA ASP A 628 -6.10 -8.00 -22.17
C ASP A 628 -7.17 -7.61 -21.13
N TRP A 629 -8.45 -7.88 -21.38
CA TRP A 629 -9.56 -7.50 -20.49
C TRP A 629 -9.35 -7.98 -19.05
N GLN A 630 -8.79 -9.19 -18.87
CA GLN A 630 -8.53 -9.79 -17.55
C GLN A 630 -7.48 -9.05 -16.75
N GLN A 631 -6.58 -8.33 -17.42
CA GLN A 631 -5.48 -7.59 -16.80
C GLN A 631 -5.84 -6.12 -16.53
N ARG A 632 -6.85 -5.59 -17.24
CA ARG A 632 -7.19 -4.17 -17.25
C ARG A 632 -8.55 -3.84 -16.64
N THR A 633 -9.47 -4.80 -16.55
CA THR A 633 -10.83 -4.56 -16.04
C THR A 633 -10.95 -4.87 -14.55
N ILE A 634 -11.31 -3.85 -13.78
CA ILE A 634 -11.74 -3.93 -12.39
C ILE A 634 -13.26 -3.91 -12.36
N VAL A 635 -13.88 -4.97 -11.85
CA VAL A 635 -15.33 -5.02 -11.63
C VAL A 635 -15.63 -4.39 -10.28
N GLU A 636 -16.34 -3.26 -10.29
CA GLU A 636 -16.82 -2.59 -9.09
C GLU A 636 -18.31 -2.85 -8.90
N ILE A 637 -18.70 -3.41 -7.76
CA ILE A 637 -20.12 -3.55 -7.38
C ILE A 637 -20.54 -2.32 -6.61
N GLU A 638 -21.59 -1.63 -7.06
CA GLU A 638 -22.15 -0.53 -6.29
C GLU A 638 -22.99 -1.06 -5.13
N ASN A 639 -22.63 -0.64 -3.91
CA ASN A 639 -23.41 -1.00 -2.73
C ASN A 639 -24.63 -0.08 -2.62
N GLU A 640 -25.83 -0.64 -2.78
CA GLU A 640 -27.08 0.03 -2.42
C GLU A 640 -27.23 0.01 -0.90
N ILE A 641 -26.92 1.13 -0.26
CA ILE A 641 -27.03 1.28 1.20
C ILE A 641 -28.50 1.50 1.57
N THR A 642 -29.34 0.47 1.35
CA THR A 642 -30.70 0.39 1.88
C THR A 642 -30.72 -0.60 3.06
N ARG A 643 -31.62 -0.36 4.02
CA ARG A 643 -31.44 -0.77 5.43
C ARG A 643 -31.43 -2.28 5.72
N ASP A 644 -31.74 -3.17 4.78
CA ASP A 644 -31.96 -4.61 5.09
C ASP A 644 -31.29 -5.64 4.16
N HIS A 645 -30.42 -5.24 3.21
CA HIS A 645 -29.82 -6.17 2.24
C HIS A 645 -28.27 -6.17 2.14
N GLY A 646 -27.59 -5.31 2.90
CA GLY A 646 -26.29 -4.74 2.54
C GLY A 646 -25.04 -5.64 2.43
N GLU A 647 -25.08 -6.92 2.82
CA GLU A 647 -23.89 -7.80 2.73
C GLU A 647 -23.94 -8.77 1.56
N ALA A 648 -25.07 -9.47 1.40
CA ALA A 648 -25.26 -10.40 0.29
C ALA A 648 -25.27 -9.67 -1.06
N THR A 649 -25.63 -8.38 -1.07
CA THR A 649 -25.63 -7.52 -2.25
C THR A 649 -24.23 -7.17 -2.75
N VAL A 650 -23.20 -7.31 -1.92
CA VAL A 650 -21.80 -7.01 -2.29
C VAL A 650 -20.99 -8.29 -2.41
N VAL A 651 -21.01 -9.16 -1.40
CA VAL A 651 -20.10 -10.32 -1.34
C VAL A 651 -20.42 -11.37 -2.40
N ALA A 652 -21.69 -11.77 -2.55
CA ALA A 652 -22.04 -12.83 -3.49
C ALA A 652 -21.75 -12.43 -4.96
N PRO A 653 -22.07 -11.20 -5.43
CA PRO A 653 -21.68 -10.75 -6.76
C PRO A 653 -20.16 -10.71 -6.98
N LEU A 654 -19.37 -10.28 -5.99
CA LEU A 654 -17.90 -10.29 -6.09
C LEU A 654 -17.36 -11.72 -6.24
N LEU A 655 -17.85 -12.67 -5.44
CA LEU A 655 -17.43 -14.07 -5.54
C LEU A 655 -17.87 -14.70 -6.87
N ASN A 656 -19.06 -14.37 -7.38
CA ASN A 656 -19.53 -14.83 -8.69
C ASN A 656 -18.70 -14.25 -9.84
N ALA A 657 -18.36 -12.96 -9.78
CA ALA A 657 -17.46 -12.32 -10.75
C ALA A 657 -16.08 -13.00 -10.75
N TYR A 658 -15.54 -13.27 -9.55
CA TYR A 658 -14.29 -14.02 -9.41
C TYR A 658 -14.38 -15.42 -10.03
N ALA A 659 -15.45 -16.16 -9.73
CA ALA A 659 -15.69 -17.50 -10.28
C ALA A 659 -15.86 -17.51 -11.81
N ALA A 660 -16.34 -16.40 -12.39
CA ALA A 660 -16.44 -16.22 -13.83
C ALA A 660 -15.12 -15.80 -14.51
N GLY A 661 -14.05 -15.57 -13.73
CA GLY A 661 -12.71 -15.25 -14.24
C GLY A 661 -12.28 -13.80 -14.11
N PHE A 662 -13.09 -12.91 -13.52
CA PHE A 662 -12.66 -11.56 -13.20
C PHE A 662 -11.64 -11.58 -12.06
N ARG A 663 -10.46 -10.99 -12.32
CA ARG A 663 -9.33 -11.03 -11.38
C ARG A 663 -9.29 -9.83 -10.45
N HIS A 664 -9.69 -8.66 -10.96
CA HIS A 664 -9.65 -7.40 -10.23
C HIS A 664 -11.07 -7.01 -9.82
N LEU A 665 -11.28 -6.80 -8.52
CA LEU A 665 -12.61 -6.55 -7.97
C LEU A 665 -12.60 -5.33 -7.06
N GLY A 666 -13.74 -4.70 -6.90
CA GLY A 666 -13.95 -3.65 -5.93
C GLY A 666 -15.41 -3.43 -5.60
N TYR A 667 -15.66 -2.53 -4.67
CA TYR A 667 -17.00 -2.02 -4.42
C TYR A 667 -16.99 -0.54 -4.07
N ALA A 668 -18.09 0.13 -4.38
CA ALA A 668 -18.32 1.52 -4.06
C ALA A 668 -19.37 1.70 -2.96
N ASN A 669 -19.46 2.92 -2.43
CA ASN A 669 -20.39 3.31 -1.38
C ASN A 669 -20.16 2.48 -0.10
N ASP A 670 -18.94 2.52 0.43
CA ASP A 670 -18.66 2.04 1.78
C ASP A 670 -19.19 3.07 2.79
N ASP A 671 -20.04 2.64 3.72
CA ASP A 671 -20.41 3.42 4.90
C ASP A 671 -19.60 2.90 6.08
N MET A 672 -18.44 3.54 6.28
CA MET A 672 -17.47 3.07 7.27
C MET A 672 -17.98 3.34 8.68
N ARG A 673 -18.74 4.42 8.88
CA ARG A 673 -19.33 4.80 10.17
C ARG A 673 -20.35 3.78 10.65
N ALA A 674 -21.15 3.24 9.74
CA ALA A 674 -22.13 2.21 10.05
C ALA A 674 -21.59 0.78 9.93
N ASP A 675 -20.32 0.59 9.53
CA ASP A 675 -19.73 -0.70 9.17
C ASP A 675 -20.59 -1.44 8.13
N ARG A 676 -20.92 -0.77 7.01
CA ARG A 676 -21.81 -1.30 5.96
C ARG A 676 -21.16 -1.21 4.57
N PRO A 677 -20.84 -2.36 3.94
CA PRO A 677 -21.04 -3.74 4.43
C PRO A 677 -20.13 -4.04 5.64
N ARG A 678 -20.40 -5.07 6.45
CA ARG A 678 -19.51 -5.42 7.58
C ARG A 678 -18.09 -5.75 7.08
N ALA A 679 -17.07 -5.12 7.68
CA ALA A 679 -15.66 -5.30 7.29
C ALA A 679 -15.27 -6.78 7.29
N SER A 680 -15.64 -7.51 8.35
CA SER A 680 -15.35 -8.94 8.52
C SER A 680 -15.92 -9.81 7.40
N THR A 681 -17.02 -9.39 6.79
CA THR A 681 -17.72 -10.14 5.75
C THR A 681 -17.14 -9.82 4.37
N VAL A 682 -16.99 -8.54 4.02
CA VAL A 682 -16.45 -8.14 2.72
C VAL A 682 -14.95 -8.39 2.58
N ARG A 683 -14.20 -8.45 3.70
CA ARG A 683 -12.76 -8.80 3.71
C ARG A 683 -12.50 -10.12 2.99
N GLN A 684 -13.41 -11.08 3.08
CA GLN A 684 -13.27 -12.35 2.37
C GLN A 684 -13.25 -12.17 0.85
N ALA A 685 -14.00 -11.22 0.29
CA ALA A 685 -13.99 -10.99 -1.16
C ALA A 685 -12.91 -9.99 -1.63
N ILE A 686 -12.52 -9.06 -0.75
CA ILE A 686 -11.73 -7.87 -1.13
C ILE A 686 -10.30 -7.90 -0.61
N SER A 687 -9.96 -8.70 0.40
CA SER A 687 -8.59 -8.71 0.94
C SER A 687 -7.63 -9.55 0.10
N LEU A 688 -6.49 -8.96 -0.29
CA LEU A 688 -5.40 -9.69 -0.95
C LEU A 688 -4.76 -10.75 -0.05
N GLU A 689 -4.74 -10.52 1.27
CA GLU A 689 -4.17 -11.45 2.24
C GLU A 689 -5.08 -12.66 2.49
N SER A 690 -6.39 -12.43 2.54
CA SER A 690 -7.38 -13.51 2.78
C SER A 690 -7.69 -14.30 1.52
N HIS A 691 -7.55 -13.70 0.33
CA HIS A 691 -7.68 -14.35 -0.96
C HIS A 691 -6.46 -14.06 -1.85
N PRO A 692 -5.28 -14.63 -1.53
CA PRO A 692 -4.16 -14.59 -2.45
C PRO A 692 -4.56 -15.41 -3.66
N VAL A 693 -4.70 -14.77 -4.82
CA VAL A 693 -4.83 -15.51 -6.07
C VAL A 693 -3.53 -16.27 -6.22
N LYS A 694 -3.54 -17.59 -5.95
CA LYS A 694 -2.39 -18.46 -6.25
C LYS A 694 -2.14 -18.33 -7.74
N GLN A 695 -1.16 -17.51 -8.11
CA GLN A 695 -0.67 -17.42 -9.47
C GLN A 695 -0.04 -18.79 -9.76
N ARG A 696 -0.79 -19.66 -10.44
CA ARG A 696 -0.23 -20.88 -11.02
C ARG A 696 0.74 -20.52 -12.13
#